data_AF-A0A2T6NST3-F1
#
_entry.id   AF-A0A2T6NST3-F1
#
_cell.length_a   1.000
_cell.length_b   1.000
_cell.length_c   1.000
_cell.angle_alpha   90.00
_cell.angle_beta   90.00
_cell.angle_gamma   90.00
#
_symmetry.space_group_name_H-M   'P 1'
#
loop_
_entity.id
_entity.type
_entity.pdbx_description
1 polymer ?
#
loop_
_entity_poly.entity_id
_entity_poly.type
_entity_poly.pdbx_seq_one_letter_code
_entity_poly.pdbx_strand_id
1 'polypeptide(L)'
;MNQQIRADHPDALVKLLSAGVRRLLLFGPPGIGKTTLAATLAHQLNLAGREVRCLAADPGMPAFGPPGAVSLGVWRQGEWKMEAFEALCSLDAARFRLPLIEAVGRLAGRAGQGTLLIDAPGVMRGVAGSELLTSIVAAAAVDLVAVLLRDDKTPPLQRELQALRVDLVEVAASPLARRPGKNSRDRERTRSWDNHLADAEVREISLNQVTSLGTPPRKAPEAWIGKQVAFLQDGASVGMAEIIAMDGDSLRLRLPPGERLSSSLLVRDAVRDRSGMLVTGKRFGDSVVRYLPPSDLVPDYPQTLQGGYRPMVQTGSASVLLMNGVFGDPQLHLRLAHQRRSLLFDLGDGTRLPGRVAHQVSDIFISHAHMDHICGFLWLLRARIGERESCRLYGPPGLATRIEHLIEGIHWDRIGDRGPRFEVSELDGDRLRRFVLQAGKPGRQHLGEKPVMEGVVLDENGFQIRAVTLDHGIPVVAYAFEPVMQINIRKERLLARDLEPGPWLTELKQLILQQRPESQLSLPNGEHATVKQLAEELTLISPGSKIVYATDLADTADNRDRLIALAEGAHTLFCESPFLQRDADQARRTGHLTTTACAEIATRASVRHLIPFHFSRRYEETPLQLYDEIAAHCPHVVRPTISSVTIAAGSNR
;
A
#
# COMPACT_ATOMS: atom_id res chain seq x y z
N MET A 1 -30.30 -21.62 34.84
CA MET A 1 -31.09 -21.46 33.60
C MET A 1 -30.59 -20.18 32.94
N ASN A 2 -29.53 -20.26 32.14
CA ASN A 2 -28.92 -19.10 31.46
C ASN A 2 -29.92 -18.60 30.42
N GLN A 3 -30.71 -17.58 30.76
CA GLN A 3 -31.54 -16.89 29.78
C GLN A 3 -30.60 -16.20 28.79
N GLN A 4 -30.50 -16.76 27.59
CA GLN A 4 -29.77 -16.15 26.48
C GLN A 4 -30.44 -14.81 26.15
N ILE A 5 -29.77 -13.71 26.43
CA ILE A 5 -30.31 -12.37 26.17
C ILE A 5 -30.43 -12.19 24.66
N ARG A 6 -31.57 -11.72 24.17
CA ARG A 6 -31.80 -11.45 22.75
C ARG A 6 -31.86 -9.96 22.51
N ALA A 7 -31.23 -9.49 21.43
CA ALA A 7 -31.23 -8.07 21.06
C ALA A 7 -32.65 -7.53 20.80
N ASP A 8 -33.57 -8.37 20.31
CA ASP A 8 -34.97 -8.01 20.07
C ASP A 8 -35.81 -7.93 21.37
N HIS A 9 -35.32 -8.51 22.47
CA HIS A 9 -35.96 -8.51 23.79
C HIS A 9 -34.93 -8.18 24.88
N PRO A 10 -34.48 -6.92 24.98
CA PRO A 10 -33.35 -6.54 25.82
C PRO A 10 -33.72 -6.31 27.30
N ASP A 11 -34.85 -6.86 27.77
CA ASP A 11 -35.36 -6.64 29.14
C ASP A 11 -34.34 -6.99 30.23
N ALA A 12 -33.53 -8.03 30.00
CA ALA A 12 -32.45 -8.43 30.89
C ALA A 12 -31.34 -7.37 30.96
N LEU A 13 -30.97 -6.74 29.84
CA LEU A 13 -30.00 -5.63 29.82
C LEU A 13 -30.56 -4.40 30.52
N VAL A 14 -31.86 -4.07 30.31
CA VAL A 14 -32.52 -2.95 31.01
C VAL A 14 -32.53 -3.17 32.51
N LYS A 15 -32.76 -4.41 32.98
CA LYS A 15 -32.66 -4.75 34.41
C LYS A 15 -31.24 -4.53 34.95
N LEU A 16 -30.20 -4.96 34.24
CA LEU A 16 -28.80 -4.73 34.64
C LEU A 16 -28.45 -3.24 34.72
N LEU A 17 -28.87 -2.45 33.72
CA LEU A 17 -28.71 -0.99 33.70
C LEU A 17 -29.51 -0.30 34.82
N SER A 18 -30.67 -0.86 35.17
CA SER A 18 -31.47 -0.36 36.29
C SER A 18 -30.85 -0.70 37.65
N ALA A 19 -30.15 -1.83 37.76
CA ALA A 19 -29.56 -2.37 38.99
C ALA A 19 -28.20 -1.76 39.36
N GLY A 20 -27.59 -0.93 38.51
CA GLY A 20 -26.38 -0.17 38.88
C GLY A 20 -25.32 -0.05 37.79
N VAL A 21 -25.43 -0.80 36.68
CA VAL A 21 -24.52 -0.64 35.53
C VAL A 21 -24.73 0.74 34.91
N ARG A 22 -23.68 1.56 34.88
CA ARG A 22 -23.76 2.92 34.34
C ARG A 22 -23.19 3.00 32.95
N ARG A 23 -22.19 2.19 32.61
CA ARG A 23 -21.46 2.28 31.35
C ARG A 23 -21.44 0.93 30.63
N LEU A 24 -22.18 0.86 29.53
CA LEU A 24 -22.35 -0.36 28.74
C LEU A 24 -21.70 -0.21 27.36
N LEU A 25 -20.72 -1.06 27.08
CA LEU A 25 -20.14 -1.18 25.74
C LEU A 25 -20.91 -2.21 24.92
N LEU A 26 -21.43 -1.79 23.77
CA LEU A 26 -21.98 -2.69 22.77
C LEU A 26 -20.86 -3.08 21.81
N PHE A 27 -20.49 -4.36 21.82
CA PHE A 27 -19.36 -4.89 21.07
C PHE A 27 -19.80 -5.97 20.07
N GLY A 28 -19.31 -5.91 18.84
CA GLY A 28 -19.72 -6.85 17.80
C GLY A 28 -19.43 -6.39 16.37
N PRO A 29 -19.46 -7.32 15.40
CA PRO A 29 -19.09 -7.02 14.01
C PRO A 29 -19.99 -5.97 13.34
N PRO A 30 -19.56 -5.38 12.20
CA PRO A 30 -20.37 -4.41 11.48
C PRO A 30 -21.70 -5.02 11.02
N GLY A 31 -22.81 -4.31 11.25
CA GLY A 31 -24.15 -4.76 10.85
C GLY A 31 -24.75 -5.86 11.73
N ILE A 32 -24.22 -6.08 12.93
CA ILE A 32 -24.79 -7.01 13.92
C ILE A 32 -25.97 -6.42 14.72
N GLY A 33 -26.25 -5.12 14.57
CA GLY A 33 -27.38 -4.44 15.23
C GLY A 33 -27.03 -3.64 16.48
N LYS A 34 -25.74 -3.33 16.74
CA LYS A 34 -25.32 -2.54 17.91
C LYS A 34 -26.05 -1.20 18.04
N THR A 35 -26.02 -0.40 16.98
CA THR A 35 -26.70 0.89 16.90
C THR A 35 -28.20 0.81 17.19
N THR A 36 -28.86 -0.21 16.62
CA THR A 36 -30.28 -0.45 16.84
C THR A 36 -30.56 -0.84 18.29
N LEU A 37 -29.76 -1.74 18.86
CA LEU A 37 -29.86 -2.13 20.26
C LEU A 37 -29.64 -0.95 21.20
N ALA A 38 -28.69 -0.06 20.90
CA ALA A 38 -28.46 1.17 21.67
C ALA A 38 -29.72 2.04 21.73
N ALA A 39 -30.38 2.25 20.59
CA ALA A 39 -31.61 3.02 20.51
C ALA A 39 -32.77 2.35 21.27
N THR A 40 -32.92 1.02 21.14
CA THR A 40 -33.95 0.26 21.88
C THR A 40 -33.76 0.35 23.39
N LEU A 41 -32.52 0.18 23.87
CA LEU A 41 -32.19 0.33 25.30
C LEU A 41 -32.47 1.74 25.81
N ALA A 42 -32.07 2.75 25.04
CA ALA A 42 -32.29 4.15 25.38
C ALA A 42 -33.78 4.49 25.47
N HIS A 43 -34.59 4.01 24.52
CA HIS A 43 -36.03 4.19 24.54
C HIS A 43 -36.68 3.58 25.79
N GLN A 44 -36.36 2.33 26.11
CA GLN A 44 -36.94 1.64 27.28
C GLN A 44 -36.53 2.28 28.61
N LEU A 45 -35.26 2.67 28.75
CA LEU A 45 -34.78 3.36 29.95
C LEU A 45 -35.36 4.77 30.09
N ASN A 46 -35.57 5.48 28.98
CA ASN A 46 -36.17 6.80 29.00
C ASN A 46 -37.65 6.76 29.40
N LEU A 47 -38.40 5.73 29.00
CA LEU A 47 -39.77 5.48 29.51
C LEU A 47 -39.80 5.25 31.02
N ALA A 48 -38.72 4.71 31.59
CA ALA A 48 -38.54 4.57 33.04
C ALA A 48 -38.01 5.85 33.73
N GLY A 49 -38.02 7.00 33.04
CA GLY A 49 -37.61 8.29 33.59
C GLY A 49 -36.10 8.47 33.74
N ARG A 50 -35.28 7.60 33.12
CA ARG A 50 -33.82 7.71 33.18
C ARG A 50 -33.27 8.51 32.01
N GLU A 51 -32.30 9.38 32.32
CA GLU A 51 -31.50 10.04 31.29
C GLU A 51 -30.46 9.04 30.75
N VAL A 52 -30.44 8.88 29.43
CA VAL A 52 -29.53 7.98 28.73
C VAL A 52 -28.73 8.78 27.71
N ARG A 53 -27.41 8.66 27.80
CA ARG A 53 -26.48 9.14 26.79
C ARG A 53 -25.90 7.98 26.00
N CYS A 54 -25.44 8.27 24.78
CA CYS A 54 -24.70 7.33 23.97
C CYS A 54 -23.43 7.98 23.40
N LEU A 55 -22.37 7.20 23.29
CA LEU A 55 -21.19 7.50 22.49
C LEU A 55 -21.26 6.71 21.18
N ALA A 56 -21.46 7.41 20.08
CA ALA A 56 -21.28 6.86 18.74
C ALA A 56 -19.78 6.90 18.40
N ALA A 57 -19.08 5.77 18.62
CA ALA A 57 -17.63 5.68 18.44
C ALA A 57 -17.20 5.17 17.06
N ASP A 58 -18.13 4.75 16.19
CA ASP A 58 -17.84 4.39 14.79
C ASP A 58 -17.81 5.65 13.91
N PRO A 59 -16.63 6.12 13.46
CA PRO A 59 -16.55 7.33 12.63
C PRO A 59 -16.96 7.08 11.17
N GLY A 60 -17.11 5.82 10.75
CA GLY A 60 -17.48 5.48 9.39
C GLY A 60 -18.99 5.57 9.16
N MET A 61 -19.77 5.06 10.11
CA MET A 61 -21.25 5.04 10.05
C MET A 61 -21.81 5.28 11.46
N PRO A 62 -21.69 6.51 11.98
CA PRO A 62 -22.19 6.81 13.32
C PRO A 62 -23.73 6.75 13.36
N ALA A 63 -24.26 6.40 14.52
CA ALA A 63 -25.70 6.38 14.79
C ALA A 63 -26.34 7.76 14.71
N PHE A 64 -25.58 8.78 15.12
CA PHE A 64 -25.95 10.19 15.14
C PHE A 64 -24.65 11.03 15.17
N GLY A 65 -24.77 12.31 14.85
CA GLY A 65 -23.61 13.19 14.67
C GLY A 65 -22.90 12.99 13.32
N PRO A 66 -21.88 13.82 13.03
CA PRO A 66 -21.23 13.82 11.73
C PRO A 66 -20.32 12.59 11.53
N PRO A 67 -20.28 12.00 10.33
CA PRO A 67 -19.25 11.02 9.98
C PRO A 67 -17.85 11.63 10.06
N GLY A 68 -16.88 10.81 10.45
CA GLY A 68 -15.51 11.27 10.69
C GLY A 68 -15.28 11.83 12.10
N ALA A 69 -16.22 11.63 13.02
CA ALA A 69 -16.14 12.06 14.42
C ALA A 69 -16.62 10.95 15.37
N VAL A 70 -16.26 11.08 16.65
CA VAL A 70 -16.93 10.41 17.77
C VAL A 70 -17.94 11.38 18.35
N SER A 71 -19.17 10.95 18.59
CA SER A 71 -20.25 11.84 19.03
C SER A 71 -20.87 11.39 20.35
N LEU A 72 -21.13 12.34 21.25
CA LEU A 72 -21.93 12.16 22.47
C LEU A 72 -23.33 12.72 22.24
N GLY A 73 -24.36 11.93 22.54
CA GLY A 73 -25.74 12.35 22.38
C GLY A 73 -26.60 11.88 23.56
N VAL A 74 -27.68 12.62 23.81
CA VAL A 74 -28.70 12.30 24.81
C VAL A 74 -29.98 11.86 24.11
N TRP A 75 -30.64 10.84 24.65
CA TRP A 75 -31.91 10.38 24.12
C TRP A 75 -33.04 11.30 24.57
N ARG A 76 -33.74 11.94 23.62
CA ARG A 76 -34.88 12.83 23.89
C ARG A 76 -35.93 12.70 22.80
N GLN A 77 -37.21 12.65 23.19
CA GLN A 77 -38.35 12.61 22.25
C GLN A 77 -38.26 11.50 21.19
N GLY A 78 -37.66 10.36 21.52
CA GLY A 78 -37.56 9.21 20.63
C GLY A 78 -36.38 9.21 19.65
N GLU A 79 -35.43 10.16 19.79
CA GLU A 79 -34.24 10.24 18.95
C GLU A 79 -32.99 10.68 19.73
N TRP A 80 -31.81 10.49 19.12
CA TRP A 80 -30.55 10.98 19.67
C TRP A 80 -30.36 12.47 19.34
N LYS A 81 -30.21 13.29 20.39
CA LYS A 81 -29.80 14.70 20.27
C LYS A 81 -28.32 14.81 20.60
N MET A 82 -27.51 15.22 19.61
CA MET A 82 -26.07 15.39 19.80
C MET A 82 -25.79 16.53 20.79
N GLU A 83 -24.99 16.26 21.82
CA GLU A 83 -24.54 17.23 22.83
C GLU A 83 -23.12 17.74 22.53
N ALA A 84 -22.24 16.84 22.06
CA ALA A 84 -20.85 17.16 21.73
C ALA A 84 -20.27 16.15 20.73
N PHE A 85 -19.19 16.52 20.04
CA PHE A 85 -18.42 15.62 19.21
C PHE A 85 -16.91 15.91 19.31
N GLU A 86 -16.11 14.94 18.94
CA GLU A 86 -14.66 15.06 18.77
C GLU A 86 -14.32 14.55 17.37
N ALA A 87 -13.82 15.47 16.52
CA ALA A 87 -13.55 15.18 15.14
C ALA A 87 -12.25 14.36 14.99
N LEU A 88 -12.34 13.31 14.19
CA LEU A 88 -11.20 12.50 13.78
C LEU A 88 -10.73 12.88 12.37
N CYS A 89 -11.60 13.45 11.54
CA CYS A 89 -11.39 13.70 10.11
C CYS A 89 -10.97 12.43 9.34
N SER A 90 -11.41 11.27 9.83
CA SER A 90 -11.13 9.96 9.23
C SER A 90 -12.34 9.05 9.38
N LEU A 91 -12.62 8.25 8.35
CA LEU A 91 -13.76 7.31 8.33
C LEU A 91 -13.33 5.88 8.67
N ASP A 92 -12.07 5.68 9.06
CA ASP A 92 -11.45 4.38 9.33
C ASP A 92 -10.94 4.32 10.77
N ALA A 93 -11.72 3.66 11.63
CA ALA A 93 -11.40 3.48 13.05
C ALA A 93 -10.08 2.72 13.29
N ALA A 94 -9.58 1.94 12.33
CA ALA A 94 -8.35 1.18 12.49
C ALA A 94 -7.09 2.01 12.20
N ARG A 95 -7.20 3.10 11.43
CA ARG A 95 -6.06 3.95 11.02
C ARG A 95 -5.62 4.93 12.10
N PHE A 96 -6.57 5.56 12.80
CA PHE A 96 -6.30 6.61 13.79
C PHE A 96 -6.81 6.20 15.18
N ARG A 97 -6.27 5.09 15.70
CA ARG A 97 -6.75 4.44 16.94
C ARG A 97 -6.55 5.31 18.17
N LEU A 98 -5.35 5.85 18.38
CA LEU A 98 -5.08 6.72 19.53
C LEU A 98 -5.98 7.96 19.54
N PRO A 99 -6.12 8.73 18.45
CA PRO A 99 -7.09 9.83 18.40
C PRO A 99 -8.54 9.42 18.68
N LEU A 100 -8.97 8.24 18.21
CA LEU A 100 -10.31 7.72 18.49
C LEU A 100 -10.47 7.41 19.99
N ILE A 101 -9.49 6.76 20.61
CA ILE A 101 -9.49 6.41 22.03
C ILE A 101 -9.51 7.69 22.90
N GLU A 102 -8.70 8.68 22.55
CA GLU A 102 -8.70 9.98 23.24
C GLU A 102 -10.05 10.69 23.14
N ALA A 103 -10.66 10.70 21.95
CA ALA A 103 -11.99 11.26 21.72
C ALA A 103 -13.06 10.55 22.58
N VAL A 104 -13.02 9.22 22.63
CA VAL A 104 -13.89 8.40 23.48
C VAL A 104 -13.71 8.78 24.96
N GLY A 105 -12.47 8.85 25.46
CA GLY A 105 -12.21 9.21 26.85
C GLY A 105 -12.70 10.61 27.22
N ARG A 106 -12.41 11.61 26.37
CA ARG A 106 -12.87 13.01 26.59
C ARG A 106 -14.39 13.11 26.65
N LEU A 107 -15.09 12.48 25.70
CA LEU A 107 -16.55 12.55 25.64
C LEU A 107 -17.23 11.68 26.72
N ALA A 108 -16.65 10.53 27.08
CA ALA A 108 -17.14 9.72 28.19
C ALA A 108 -17.08 10.48 29.52
N GLY A 109 -16.03 11.28 29.73
CA GLY A 109 -15.90 12.17 30.90
C GLY A 109 -17.01 13.23 30.98
N ARG A 110 -17.59 13.65 29.85
CA ARG A 110 -18.70 14.63 29.78
C ARG A 110 -20.08 14.03 30.02
N ALA A 111 -20.23 12.70 29.94
CA ALA A 111 -21.53 12.03 30.07
C ALA A 111 -22.15 12.11 31.48
N GLY A 112 -21.37 12.52 32.49
CA GLY A 112 -21.83 12.68 33.86
C GLY A 112 -22.07 11.35 34.59
N GLN A 113 -23.03 11.35 35.53
CA GLN A 113 -23.37 10.20 36.39
C GLN A 113 -24.51 9.33 35.83
N GLY A 114 -25.14 9.73 34.72
CA GLY A 114 -26.23 9.00 34.06
C GLY A 114 -25.77 7.75 33.32
N THR A 115 -26.71 6.99 32.76
CA THR A 115 -26.38 5.80 31.97
C THR A 115 -25.75 6.20 30.63
N LEU A 116 -24.60 5.63 30.31
CA LEU A 116 -23.85 5.83 29.09
C LEU A 116 -23.76 4.51 28.31
N LEU A 117 -24.35 4.51 27.12
CA LEU A 117 -24.19 3.45 26.12
C LEU A 117 -23.00 3.79 25.21
N ILE A 118 -22.22 2.81 24.80
CA ILE A 118 -21.08 3.03 23.89
C ILE A 118 -21.26 2.10 22.69
N ASP A 119 -21.53 2.68 21.51
CA ASP A 119 -21.61 1.95 20.25
C ASP A 119 -20.22 1.86 19.63
N ALA A 120 -19.57 0.70 19.77
CA ALA A 120 -18.19 0.49 19.36
C ALA A 120 -18.02 0.47 17.83
N PRO A 121 -16.82 0.81 17.31
CA PRO A 121 -16.48 0.54 15.92
C PRO A 121 -16.61 -0.94 15.58
N GLY A 122 -17.00 -1.26 14.34
CA GLY A 122 -17.06 -2.65 13.87
C GLY A 122 -15.71 -3.34 13.61
N VAL A 123 -14.62 -2.90 14.23
CA VAL A 123 -13.26 -3.44 14.03
C VAL A 123 -13.00 -4.54 15.06
N MET A 124 -13.14 -5.80 14.63
CA MET A 124 -13.18 -6.97 15.54
C MET A 124 -12.02 -7.96 15.31
N ARG A 125 -10.97 -7.59 14.56
CA ARG A 125 -9.89 -8.52 14.17
C ARG A 125 -8.53 -7.83 14.18
N GLY A 126 -7.50 -8.64 14.41
CA GLY A 126 -6.10 -8.21 14.39
C GLY A 126 -5.77 -7.22 15.50
N VAL A 127 -4.55 -6.67 15.43
CA VAL A 127 -4.02 -5.72 16.41
C VAL A 127 -4.96 -4.53 16.63
N ALA A 128 -5.52 -3.97 15.55
CA ALA A 128 -6.43 -2.83 15.64
C ALA A 128 -7.69 -3.13 16.47
N GLY A 129 -8.31 -4.32 16.31
CA GLY A 129 -9.47 -4.69 17.11
C GLY A 129 -9.11 -4.95 18.58
N SER A 130 -7.96 -5.60 18.81
CA SER A 130 -7.44 -5.90 20.16
C SER A 130 -7.16 -4.62 20.96
N GLU A 131 -6.45 -3.67 20.34
CA GLU A 131 -6.15 -2.35 20.93
C GLU A 131 -7.42 -1.53 21.17
N LEU A 132 -8.35 -1.49 20.20
CA LEU A 132 -9.59 -0.71 20.34
C LEU A 132 -10.48 -1.25 21.47
N LEU A 133 -10.67 -2.57 21.56
CA LEU A 133 -11.50 -3.17 22.61
C LEU A 133 -10.96 -2.81 24.01
N THR A 134 -9.69 -3.14 24.26
CA THR A 134 -9.06 -2.93 25.57
C THR A 134 -8.99 -1.45 25.94
N SER A 135 -8.65 -0.60 24.97
CA SER A 135 -8.48 0.84 25.22
C SER A 135 -9.81 1.59 25.35
N ILE A 136 -10.87 1.21 24.62
CA ILE A 136 -12.20 1.81 24.79
C ILE A 136 -12.77 1.44 26.16
N VAL A 137 -12.63 0.17 26.59
CA VAL A 137 -13.06 -0.26 27.92
C VAL A 137 -12.39 0.57 29.01
N ALA A 138 -11.07 0.79 28.91
CA ALA A 138 -10.33 1.62 29.84
C ALA A 138 -10.71 3.11 29.75
N ALA A 139 -10.69 3.70 28.56
CA ALA A 139 -10.89 5.14 28.35
C ALA A 139 -12.31 5.60 28.71
N ALA A 140 -13.32 4.77 28.44
CA ALA A 140 -14.70 5.07 28.79
C ALA A 140 -15.11 4.55 30.17
N ALA A 141 -14.20 3.91 30.92
CA ALA A 141 -14.46 3.29 32.22
C ALA A 141 -15.70 2.37 32.20
N VAL A 142 -15.72 1.43 31.26
CA VAL A 142 -16.85 0.52 31.01
C VAL A 142 -17.06 -0.44 32.18
N ASP A 143 -18.32 -0.61 32.61
CA ASP A 143 -18.69 -1.54 33.68
C ASP A 143 -19.08 -2.92 33.12
N LEU A 144 -19.76 -2.93 31.97
CA LEU A 144 -20.32 -4.13 31.33
C LEU A 144 -20.09 -4.09 29.83
N VAL A 145 -19.67 -5.22 29.25
CA VAL A 145 -19.56 -5.40 27.80
C VAL A 145 -20.64 -6.37 27.32
N ALA A 146 -21.56 -5.87 26.50
CA ALA A 146 -22.52 -6.70 25.77
C ALA A 146 -21.92 -7.14 24.43
N VAL A 147 -21.64 -8.44 24.31
CA VAL A 147 -21.03 -9.04 23.13
C VAL A 147 -22.15 -9.60 22.23
N LEU A 148 -22.36 -8.96 21.08
CA LEU A 148 -23.40 -9.34 20.13
C LEU A 148 -22.91 -10.45 19.19
N LEU A 149 -23.60 -11.58 19.20
CA LEU A 149 -23.25 -12.80 18.46
C LEU A 149 -24.41 -13.27 17.58
N ARG A 150 -24.11 -13.88 16.44
CA ARG A 150 -25.11 -14.69 15.71
C ARG A 150 -25.03 -16.12 16.22
N ASP A 151 -26.15 -16.82 16.23
CA ASP A 151 -26.28 -18.20 16.70
C ASP A 151 -25.06 -19.06 16.27
N ASP A 152 -24.50 -19.79 17.25
CA ASP A 152 -23.35 -20.71 17.17
C ASP A 152 -21.97 -20.11 16.84
N LYS A 153 -21.76 -18.80 17.00
CA LYS A 153 -20.45 -18.17 16.78
C LYS A 153 -19.73 -17.80 18.06
N THR A 154 -18.48 -18.25 18.19
CA THR A 154 -17.57 -17.78 19.23
C THR A 154 -17.28 -16.29 19.08
N PRO A 155 -17.16 -15.55 20.20
CA PRO A 155 -16.88 -14.13 20.16
C PRO A 155 -15.47 -13.88 19.58
N PRO A 156 -15.33 -12.96 18.61
CA PRO A 156 -14.01 -12.54 18.15
C PRO A 156 -13.24 -11.86 19.30
N LEU A 157 -11.91 -11.97 19.29
CA LEU A 157 -11.04 -11.45 20.35
C LEU A 157 -11.35 -12.07 21.73
N GLN A 158 -11.64 -13.37 21.75
CA GLN A 158 -12.01 -14.11 22.96
C GLN A 158 -10.95 -14.00 24.08
N ARG A 159 -9.66 -14.03 23.74
CA ARG A 159 -8.58 -13.91 24.71
C ARG A 159 -8.58 -12.53 25.35
N GLU A 160 -8.74 -11.48 24.56
CA GLU A 160 -8.84 -10.11 25.03
C GLU A 160 -10.07 -9.91 25.91
N LEU A 161 -11.24 -10.39 25.47
CA LEU A 161 -12.47 -10.34 26.25
C LEU A 161 -12.29 -11.02 27.61
N GLN A 162 -11.71 -12.22 27.65
CA GLN A 162 -11.42 -12.94 28.89
C GLN A 162 -10.41 -12.23 29.80
N ALA A 163 -9.51 -11.43 29.21
CA ALA A 163 -8.53 -10.64 29.96
C ALA A 163 -9.11 -9.32 30.50
N LEU A 164 -10.29 -8.89 30.04
CA LEU A 164 -10.94 -7.69 30.56
C LEU A 164 -11.37 -7.94 32.02
N ARG A 165 -11.12 -6.95 32.87
CA ARG A 165 -11.56 -6.95 34.27
C ARG A 165 -12.95 -6.33 34.43
N VAL A 166 -13.86 -6.63 33.51
CA VAL A 166 -15.23 -6.09 33.47
C VAL A 166 -16.21 -7.22 33.19
N ASP A 167 -17.46 -7.05 33.60
CA ASP A 167 -18.48 -8.07 33.37
C ASP A 167 -18.78 -8.20 31.87
N LEU A 168 -19.02 -9.44 31.44
CA LEU A 168 -19.36 -9.76 30.06
C LEU A 168 -20.74 -10.38 30.00
N VAL A 169 -21.52 -9.99 29.00
CA VAL A 169 -22.81 -10.62 28.72
C VAL A 169 -22.95 -10.90 27.23
N GLU A 170 -23.35 -12.12 26.89
CA GLU A 170 -23.61 -12.50 25.51
C GLU A 170 -25.03 -12.10 25.11
N VAL A 171 -25.15 -11.46 23.95
CA VAL A 171 -26.42 -11.01 23.39
C VAL A 171 -26.60 -11.64 22.01
N ALA A 172 -27.62 -12.46 21.85
CA ALA A 172 -28.02 -13.00 20.55
C ALA A 172 -28.52 -11.86 19.65
N ALA A 173 -27.87 -11.65 18.52
CA ALA A 173 -28.16 -10.59 17.57
C ALA A 173 -29.52 -10.79 16.90
N SER A 174 -30.17 -9.67 16.54
CA SER A 174 -31.45 -9.71 15.82
C SER A 174 -31.31 -10.46 14.49
N PRO A 175 -32.26 -11.36 14.13
CA PRO A 175 -32.29 -11.99 12.81
C PRO A 175 -32.42 -10.98 11.66
N LEU A 176 -32.99 -9.80 11.95
CA LEU A 176 -33.16 -8.70 11.00
C LEU A 176 -31.86 -7.91 10.79
N ALA A 177 -30.85 -8.08 11.64
CA ALA A 177 -29.58 -7.39 11.49
C ALA A 177 -28.88 -7.83 10.19
N ARG A 178 -28.60 -6.86 9.32
CA ARG A 178 -27.91 -7.06 8.05
C ARG A 178 -26.78 -6.05 7.93
N ARG A 179 -25.66 -6.48 7.34
CA ARG A 179 -24.57 -5.57 6.99
C ARG A 179 -24.92 -4.85 5.69
N PRO A 180 -25.05 -3.52 5.68
CA PRO A 180 -25.35 -2.80 4.45
C PRO A 180 -24.20 -2.95 3.44
N GLY A 181 -24.55 -3.06 2.16
CA GLY A 181 -23.56 -3.10 1.08
C GLY A 181 -22.69 -1.85 1.04
N LYS A 182 -21.47 -1.93 0.49
CA LYS A 182 -20.51 -0.82 0.46
C LYS A 182 -21.11 0.47 -0.11
N ASN A 183 -21.73 0.42 -1.28
CA ASN A 183 -22.33 1.59 -1.93
C ASN A 183 -23.46 2.21 -1.10
N SER A 184 -24.24 1.40 -0.38
CA SER A 184 -25.30 1.91 0.50
C SER A 184 -24.71 2.68 1.67
N ARG A 185 -23.65 2.15 2.30
CA ARG A 185 -22.95 2.84 3.40
C ARG A 185 -22.33 4.14 2.94
N ASP A 186 -21.65 4.14 1.78
CA ASP A 186 -21.04 5.36 1.24
C ASP A 186 -22.11 6.43 0.99
N ARG A 187 -23.29 6.06 0.47
CA ARG A 187 -24.42 6.98 0.23
C ARG A 187 -25.02 7.53 1.51
N GLU A 188 -25.27 6.67 2.48
CA GLU A 188 -25.86 7.05 3.76
C GLU A 188 -24.92 7.96 4.57
N ARG A 189 -23.63 7.63 4.58
CA ARG A 189 -22.58 8.48 5.14
C ARG A 189 -22.52 9.83 4.45
N THR A 190 -22.52 9.85 3.12
CA THR A 190 -22.49 11.11 2.35
C THR A 190 -23.70 11.97 2.68
N ARG A 191 -24.91 11.38 2.72
CA ARG A 191 -26.14 12.07 3.13
C ARG A 191 -26.03 12.63 4.55
N SER A 192 -25.50 11.86 5.51
CA SER A 192 -25.32 12.32 6.88
C SER A 192 -24.37 13.52 6.97
N TRP A 193 -23.29 13.51 6.20
CA TRP A 193 -22.37 14.64 6.10
C TRP A 193 -23.00 15.85 5.39
N ASP A 194 -23.74 15.63 4.30
CA ASP A 194 -24.46 16.71 3.60
C ASP A 194 -25.51 17.36 4.50
N ASN A 195 -26.22 16.57 5.31
CA ASN A 195 -27.17 17.07 6.30
C ASN A 195 -26.48 17.91 7.39
N HIS A 196 -25.31 17.49 7.87
CA HIS A 196 -24.53 18.26 8.82
C HIS A 196 -24.07 19.61 8.22
N LEU A 197 -23.80 19.64 6.91
CA LEU A 197 -23.42 20.86 6.18
C LEU A 197 -24.61 21.65 5.63
N ALA A 198 -25.86 21.24 5.83
CA ALA A 198 -27.02 21.78 5.10
C ALA A 198 -27.14 23.31 5.21
N ASP A 199 -26.97 23.85 6.41
CA ASP A 199 -27.04 25.28 6.71
C ASP A 199 -25.64 25.93 6.82
N ALA A 200 -24.59 25.25 6.36
CA ALA A 200 -23.22 25.71 6.51
C ALA A 200 -22.93 26.97 5.70
N GLU A 201 -22.25 27.92 6.33
CA GLU A 201 -21.82 29.16 5.71
C GLU A 201 -20.42 29.01 5.14
N VAL A 202 -20.14 29.76 4.06
CA VAL A 202 -18.79 29.83 3.53
C VAL A 202 -17.96 30.75 4.42
N ARG A 203 -16.81 30.23 4.88
CA ARG A 203 -15.81 30.97 5.65
C ARG A 203 -14.47 30.88 4.96
N GLU A 204 -13.71 31.95 5.07
CA GLU A 204 -12.36 32.02 4.53
C GLU A 204 -11.37 32.11 5.69
N ILE A 205 -10.33 31.27 5.64
CA ILE A 205 -9.26 31.27 6.64
C ILE A 205 -7.90 31.24 5.96
N SER A 206 -6.89 31.84 6.59
CA SER A 206 -5.50 31.73 6.13
C SER A 206 -4.78 30.60 6.85
N LEU A 207 -4.14 29.70 6.09
CA LEU A 207 -3.23 28.67 6.59
C LEU A 207 -2.01 29.24 7.34
N ASN A 208 -1.68 30.52 7.13
CA ASN A 208 -0.61 31.20 7.87
C ASN A 208 -1.04 31.62 9.28
N GLN A 209 -2.35 31.68 9.52
CA GLN A 209 -2.94 32.06 10.81
C GLN A 209 -3.40 30.84 11.63
N VAL A 210 -3.28 29.63 11.07
CA VAL A 210 -3.65 28.38 11.74
C VAL A 210 -2.51 27.36 11.72
N THR A 211 -2.36 26.65 12.83
CA THR A 211 -1.47 25.50 12.97
C THR A 211 -2.16 24.29 12.40
N SER A 212 -1.68 23.80 11.25
CA SER A 212 -2.23 22.61 10.60
C SER A 212 -1.65 21.34 11.23
N LEU A 213 -2.52 20.46 11.70
CA LEU A 213 -2.21 19.15 12.26
C LEU A 213 -2.65 18.06 11.25
N GLY A 214 -1.76 17.12 10.94
CA GLY A 214 -2.05 16.01 10.02
C GLY A 214 -1.57 16.25 8.58
N THR A 215 -2.22 15.61 7.61
CA THR A 215 -1.79 15.50 6.21
C THR A 215 -2.89 15.98 5.27
N PRO A 216 -2.70 17.12 4.60
CA PRO A 216 -1.99 17.10 3.32
C PRO A 216 -0.85 18.15 3.20
N PRO A 217 0.07 18.02 2.23
CA PRO A 217 1.12 19.01 2.02
C PRO A 217 0.52 20.38 1.66
N ARG A 218 0.98 21.45 2.34
CA ARG A 218 0.49 22.83 2.15
C ARG A 218 0.48 23.30 0.69
N LYS A 219 1.43 22.84 -0.13
CA LYS A 219 1.60 23.28 -1.54
C LYS A 219 0.75 22.54 -2.58
N ALA A 220 -0.22 21.71 -2.17
CA ALA A 220 -1.01 20.85 -3.05
C ALA A 220 -2.53 21.07 -2.89
N PRO A 221 -3.13 22.15 -3.43
CA PRO A 221 -4.55 22.50 -3.27
C PRO A 221 -5.52 21.34 -3.55
N GLU A 222 -5.21 20.50 -4.54
CA GLU A 222 -5.96 19.31 -4.90
C GLU A 222 -5.99 18.24 -3.79
N ALA A 223 -5.00 18.26 -2.89
CA ALA A 223 -4.96 17.42 -1.71
C ALA A 223 -5.76 18.00 -0.53
N TRP A 224 -6.21 19.26 -0.60
CA TRP A 224 -7.03 19.91 0.43
C TRP A 224 -8.52 19.88 0.07
N ILE A 225 -8.87 20.12 -1.20
CA ILE A 225 -10.27 20.20 -1.65
C ILE A 225 -11.05 18.92 -1.33
N GLY A 226 -12.26 19.11 -0.82
CA GLY A 226 -13.18 18.05 -0.41
C GLY A 226 -12.84 17.39 0.92
N LYS A 227 -11.74 17.74 1.58
CA LYS A 227 -11.40 17.13 2.87
C LYS A 227 -12.27 17.65 4.00
N GLN A 228 -12.59 16.74 4.91
CA GLN A 228 -13.07 17.12 6.23
C GLN A 228 -11.91 17.73 7.03
N VAL A 229 -12.19 18.84 7.68
CA VAL A 229 -11.28 19.50 8.62
C VAL A 229 -11.97 19.74 9.94
N ALA A 230 -11.20 19.88 11.00
CA ALA A 230 -11.72 20.27 12.30
C ALA A 230 -10.90 21.38 12.93
N PHE A 231 -11.57 22.25 13.66
CA PHE A 231 -10.95 23.29 14.45
C PHE A 231 -10.82 22.82 15.88
N LEU A 232 -9.62 22.96 16.44
CA LEU A 232 -9.32 22.52 17.79
C LEU A 232 -9.02 23.72 18.69
N GLN A 233 -9.62 23.75 19.88
CA GLN A 233 -9.28 24.69 20.95
C GLN A 233 -8.93 23.87 22.19
N ASP A 234 -7.73 24.08 22.74
CA ASP A 234 -7.20 23.31 23.88
C ASP A 234 -7.28 21.78 23.68
N GLY A 235 -7.09 21.33 22.44
CA GLY A 235 -7.15 19.92 22.05
C GLY A 235 -8.55 19.33 21.89
N ALA A 236 -9.62 20.10 22.14
CA ALA A 236 -11.01 19.71 21.92
C ALA A 236 -11.56 20.26 20.61
N SER A 237 -12.47 19.53 19.98
CA SER A 237 -13.11 19.98 18.72
C SER A 237 -14.14 21.08 18.98
N VAL A 238 -14.00 22.20 18.27
CA VAL A 238 -14.94 23.34 18.32
C VAL A 238 -15.66 23.61 17.01
N GLY A 239 -15.29 22.89 15.96
CA GLY A 239 -15.98 22.90 14.66
C GLY A 239 -15.41 21.85 13.71
N MET A 240 -16.21 21.43 12.75
CA MET A 240 -15.88 20.52 11.66
C MET A 240 -16.42 21.09 10.34
N ALA A 241 -15.57 21.19 9.33
CA ALA A 241 -15.91 21.82 8.07
C ALA A 241 -15.48 20.97 6.87
N GLU A 242 -15.97 21.34 5.68
CA GLU A 242 -15.49 20.81 4.41
C GLU A 242 -14.73 21.88 3.64
N ILE A 243 -13.53 21.56 3.16
CA ILE A 243 -12.80 22.45 2.26
C ILE A 243 -13.46 22.41 0.89
N ILE A 244 -13.94 23.56 0.40
CA ILE A 244 -14.54 23.67 -0.93
C ILE A 244 -13.59 24.26 -1.96
N ALA A 245 -12.63 25.09 -1.54
CA ALA A 245 -11.61 25.64 -2.41
C ALA A 245 -10.37 26.07 -1.61
N MET A 246 -9.25 26.18 -2.30
CA MET A 246 -8.00 26.73 -1.76
C MET A 246 -7.36 27.64 -2.81
N ASP A 247 -7.02 28.86 -2.41
CA ASP A 247 -6.30 29.84 -3.24
C ASP A 247 -5.07 30.35 -2.48
N GLY A 248 -3.87 30.00 -2.97
CA GLY A 248 -2.63 30.20 -2.23
C GLY A 248 -2.69 29.55 -0.84
N ASP A 249 -2.54 30.36 0.20
CA ASP A 249 -2.68 29.94 1.61
C ASP A 249 -4.10 30.18 2.17
N SER A 250 -5.05 30.65 1.36
CA SER A 250 -6.43 30.89 1.77
C SER A 250 -7.29 29.64 1.52
N LEU A 251 -8.00 29.17 2.54
CA LEU A 251 -8.97 28.09 2.43
C LEU A 251 -10.39 28.66 2.51
N ARG A 252 -11.23 28.31 1.53
CA ARG A 252 -12.67 28.48 1.63
C ARG A 252 -13.31 27.18 2.11
N LEU A 253 -14.07 27.28 3.18
CA LEU A 253 -14.64 26.18 3.92
C LEU A 253 -16.15 26.33 4.02
N ARG A 254 -16.89 25.23 4.01
CA ARG A 254 -18.27 25.19 4.49
C ARG A 254 -18.25 24.81 5.97
N LEU A 255 -18.58 25.77 6.83
CA LEU A 255 -18.64 25.59 8.28
C LEU A 255 -20.10 25.65 8.74
N PRO A 256 -20.63 24.63 9.43
CA PRO A 256 -21.96 24.66 10.03
C PRO A 256 -22.17 25.86 10.98
N PRO A 257 -23.40 26.38 11.09
CA PRO A 257 -23.70 27.51 11.95
C PRO A 257 -23.52 27.13 13.42
N GLY A 258 -22.95 28.05 14.21
CA GLY A 258 -22.66 27.85 15.64
C GLY A 258 -21.30 27.20 15.95
N GLU A 259 -20.62 26.66 14.94
CA GLU A 259 -19.25 26.16 15.09
C GLU A 259 -18.21 27.28 15.00
N ARG A 260 -17.07 27.09 15.67
CA ARG A 260 -16.06 28.14 15.83
C ARG A 260 -14.78 27.82 15.07
N LEU A 261 -14.18 28.86 14.52
CA LEU A 261 -12.81 28.81 14.01
C LEU A 261 -11.84 28.84 15.20
N SER A 262 -10.67 28.23 15.02
CA SER A 262 -9.58 28.24 15.99
C SER A 262 -8.23 28.32 15.29
N SER A 263 -7.18 28.65 16.04
CA SER A 263 -5.80 28.70 15.57
C SER A 263 -5.18 27.31 15.32
N SER A 264 -5.90 26.21 15.56
CA SER A 264 -5.46 24.85 15.24
C SER A 264 -6.45 24.14 14.32
N LEU A 265 -5.95 23.62 13.20
CA LEU A 265 -6.74 22.97 12.14
C LEU A 265 -6.27 21.52 11.96
N LEU A 266 -7.13 20.55 12.23
CA LEU A 266 -6.88 19.13 11.99
C LEU A 266 -7.37 18.73 10.59
N VAL A 267 -6.50 18.07 9.83
CA VAL A 267 -6.85 17.52 8.50
C VAL A 267 -6.27 16.11 8.35
N ARG A 268 -7.12 15.14 7.98
CA ARG A 268 -6.70 13.73 7.77
C ARG A 268 -7.25 13.17 6.46
N ASP A 269 -7.67 11.90 6.43
CA ASP A 269 -7.94 11.16 5.21
C ASP A 269 -9.41 11.13 4.78
N ALA A 270 -10.38 11.62 5.56
CA ALA A 270 -11.76 11.73 5.09
C ALA A 270 -11.90 12.82 4.03
N VAL A 271 -12.46 12.45 2.87
CA VAL A 271 -12.52 13.33 1.68
C VAL A 271 -13.73 13.02 0.82
N ARG A 272 -14.34 14.06 0.25
CA ARG A 272 -15.32 13.93 -0.83
C ARG A 272 -14.60 13.65 -2.14
N ASP A 273 -14.92 12.53 -2.77
CA ASP A 273 -14.34 12.18 -4.07
C ASP A 273 -15.06 12.88 -5.23
N ARG A 274 -14.59 12.63 -6.45
CA ARG A 274 -15.14 13.23 -7.68
C ARG A 274 -16.57 12.78 -8.00
N SER A 275 -17.03 11.68 -7.42
CA SER A 275 -18.42 11.24 -7.54
C SER A 275 -19.34 11.93 -6.52
N GLY A 276 -18.81 12.86 -5.74
CA GLY A 276 -19.52 13.57 -4.69
C GLY A 276 -19.65 12.76 -3.40
N MET A 277 -19.03 11.59 -3.32
CA MET A 277 -19.19 10.65 -2.22
C MET A 277 -18.14 10.89 -1.16
N LEU A 278 -18.54 10.96 0.11
CA LEU A 278 -17.61 11.02 1.23
C LEU A 278 -16.95 9.64 1.40
N VAL A 279 -15.62 9.57 1.32
CA VAL A 279 -14.81 8.32 1.34
C VAL A 279 -13.53 8.48 2.15
N THR A 280 -12.91 7.35 2.51
CA THR A 280 -11.55 7.35 3.05
C THR A 280 -10.56 7.55 1.91
N GLY A 281 -9.85 8.67 1.93
CA GLY A 281 -8.80 9.01 0.99
C GLY A 281 -7.69 7.97 0.95
N LYS A 282 -7.11 7.79 -0.24
CA LYS A 282 -5.90 6.99 -0.42
C LYS A 282 -4.74 7.68 0.30
N ARG A 283 -3.79 6.90 0.86
CA ARG A 283 -2.61 7.53 1.46
C ARG A 283 -1.83 8.22 0.36
N PHE A 284 -1.25 9.37 0.68
CA PHE A 284 -0.29 10.00 -0.21
C PHE A 284 0.87 9.01 -0.42
N GLY A 285 1.09 8.57 -1.66
CA GLY A 285 2.11 7.56 -1.97
C GLY A 285 1.70 6.08 -1.83
N ASP A 286 0.41 5.73 -1.87
CA ASP A 286 -0.01 4.33 -2.06
C ASP A 286 0.25 3.87 -3.50
N SER A 287 1.46 3.36 -3.72
CA SER A 287 1.80 2.47 -4.84
C SER A 287 0.83 1.29 -4.89
N VAL A 288 0.21 1.06 -6.04
CA VAL A 288 -0.72 -0.06 -6.22
C VAL A 288 0.10 -1.29 -6.62
N VAL A 289 0.18 -2.29 -5.74
CA VAL A 289 0.58 -3.64 -6.14
C VAL A 289 -0.64 -4.31 -6.79
N ARG A 290 -0.48 -4.77 -8.03
CA ARG A 290 -1.51 -5.47 -8.82
C ARG A 290 -1.02 -6.88 -9.15
N TYR A 291 -1.92 -7.78 -9.49
CA TYR A 291 -1.60 -9.18 -9.85
C TYR A 291 -1.77 -9.50 -11.34
N LEU A 292 -2.09 -8.49 -12.17
CA LEU A 292 -2.28 -8.67 -13.62
C LEU A 292 -1.53 -7.57 -14.38
N PRO A 293 -0.76 -7.91 -15.43
CA PRO A 293 -0.11 -6.94 -16.29
C PRO A 293 -1.15 -6.24 -17.19
N PRO A 294 -0.93 -4.97 -17.59
CA PRO A 294 -1.71 -4.35 -18.65
C PRO A 294 -1.48 -5.08 -20.00
N SER A 295 -2.51 -5.09 -20.85
CA SER A 295 -2.53 -5.86 -22.11
C SER A 295 -1.46 -5.44 -23.11
N ASP A 296 -0.86 -4.26 -22.98
CA ASP A 296 0.22 -3.80 -23.84
C ASP A 296 1.57 -4.50 -23.57
N LEU A 297 1.74 -5.10 -22.39
CA LEU A 297 2.95 -5.85 -22.03
C LEU A 297 2.90 -7.30 -22.53
N VAL A 298 1.71 -7.91 -22.53
CA VAL A 298 1.50 -9.29 -22.94
C VAL A 298 0.19 -9.37 -23.75
N PRO A 299 0.25 -9.18 -25.09
CA PRO A 299 -0.94 -8.94 -25.92
C PRO A 299 -1.95 -10.09 -26.02
N ASP A 300 -1.52 -11.33 -25.82
CA ASP A 300 -2.38 -12.52 -25.86
C ASP A 300 -1.88 -13.49 -24.81
N TYR A 301 -2.48 -13.46 -23.62
CA TYR A 301 -2.08 -14.35 -22.54
C TYR A 301 -3.12 -15.44 -22.30
N PRO A 302 -2.80 -16.72 -22.52
CA PRO A 302 -3.66 -17.81 -22.09
C PRO A 302 -3.78 -17.75 -20.55
N GLN A 303 -5.00 -17.80 -20.02
CA GLN A 303 -5.26 -17.79 -18.57
C GLN A 303 -4.69 -19.03 -17.82
N THR A 304 -4.01 -19.92 -18.52
CA THR A 304 -3.34 -21.08 -17.93
C THR A 304 -2.17 -20.62 -17.07
N LEU A 305 -2.32 -20.83 -15.76
CA LEU A 305 -1.44 -20.50 -14.62
C LEU A 305 -0.03 -21.11 -14.65
N GLN A 306 0.64 -21.27 -15.81
CA GLN A 306 2.02 -21.74 -15.83
C GLN A 306 2.92 -20.71 -15.12
N GLY A 307 3.41 -21.06 -13.92
CA GLY A 307 4.24 -20.21 -13.06
C GLY A 307 3.50 -19.41 -11.96
N GLY A 308 2.19 -19.56 -11.82
CA GLY A 308 1.40 -18.97 -10.71
C GLY A 308 1.23 -17.45 -10.73
N TYR A 309 1.08 -16.83 -9.55
CA TYR A 309 0.76 -15.39 -9.40
C TYR A 309 1.85 -14.49 -9.98
N ARG A 310 1.45 -13.41 -10.68
CA ARG A 310 2.36 -12.44 -11.31
C ARG A 310 2.21 -11.05 -10.71
N PRO A 311 2.91 -10.76 -9.60
CA PRO A 311 2.84 -9.45 -8.98
C PRO A 311 3.46 -8.38 -9.89
N MET A 312 2.78 -7.24 -9.97
CA MET A 312 3.20 -6.02 -10.62
C MET A 312 3.19 -4.88 -9.61
N VAL A 313 4.30 -4.17 -9.51
CA VAL A 313 4.46 -2.99 -8.65
C VAL A 313 4.57 -1.75 -9.51
N GLN A 314 3.72 -0.76 -9.25
CA GLN A 314 3.85 0.56 -9.84
C GLN A 314 4.46 1.52 -8.82
N THR A 315 5.65 2.03 -9.15
CA THR A 315 6.28 3.16 -8.48
C THR A 315 6.14 4.40 -9.37
N GLY A 316 6.28 5.61 -8.82
CA GLY A 316 6.21 6.84 -9.63
C GLY A 316 7.26 6.90 -10.74
N SER A 317 8.38 6.19 -10.57
CA SER A 317 9.54 6.18 -11.46
C SER A 317 9.61 4.96 -12.40
N ALA A 318 8.94 3.85 -12.07
CA ALA A 318 9.00 2.61 -12.84
C ALA A 318 7.79 1.69 -12.60
N SER A 319 7.46 0.88 -13.60
CA SER A 319 6.58 -0.28 -13.45
C SER A 319 7.41 -1.55 -13.44
N VAL A 320 7.21 -2.41 -12.44
CA VAL A 320 7.98 -3.64 -12.23
C VAL A 320 7.04 -4.83 -12.27
N LEU A 321 7.40 -5.87 -13.02
CA LEU A 321 6.58 -7.06 -13.22
C LEU A 321 7.43 -8.32 -13.08
N LEU A 322 6.97 -9.27 -12.26
CA LEU A 322 7.54 -10.61 -12.21
C LEU A 322 6.97 -11.44 -13.37
N MET A 323 7.78 -11.64 -14.42
CA MET A 323 7.31 -12.07 -15.74
C MET A 323 6.75 -13.49 -15.74
N ASN A 324 7.48 -14.42 -15.12
CA ASN A 324 7.14 -15.85 -15.13
C ASN A 324 6.31 -16.27 -13.91
N GLY A 325 5.92 -15.32 -13.08
CA GLY A 325 5.16 -15.58 -11.85
C GLY A 325 6.01 -16.15 -10.72
N VAL A 326 5.36 -16.38 -9.58
CA VAL A 326 6.05 -16.76 -8.33
C VAL A 326 6.59 -18.19 -8.31
N PHE A 327 6.16 -19.09 -9.20
CA PHE A 327 6.68 -20.46 -9.35
C PHE A 327 7.54 -20.64 -10.62
N GLY A 328 7.55 -19.64 -11.50
CA GLY A 328 8.30 -19.69 -12.73
C GLY A 328 9.77 -19.31 -12.55
N ASP A 329 10.52 -19.51 -13.62
CA ASP A 329 11.94 -19.18 -13.71
C ASP A 329 12.17 -17.67 -13.47
N PRO A 330 13.22 -17.28 -12.72
CA PRO A 330 13.42 -15.89 -12.32
C PRO A 330 13.56 -14.93 -13.50
N GLN A 331 12.65 -13.95 -13.54
CA GLN A 331 12.73 -12.85 -14.49
C GLN A 331 11.88 -11.66 -13.99
N LEU A 332 12.54 -10.55 -13.68
CA LEU A 332 11.90 -9.30 -13.32
C LEU A 332 12.05 -8.29 -14.46
N HIS A 333 10.92 -7.79 -14.98
CA HIS A 333 10.91 -6.72 -15.97
C HIS A 333 10.63 -5.38 -15.30
N LEU A 334 11.58 -4.44 -15.38
CA LEU A 334 11.43 -3.08 -14.91
C LEU A 334 11.36 -2.13 -16.10
N ARG A 335 10.22 -1.46 -16.28
CA ARG A 335 10.01 -0.44 -17.32
C ARG A 335 10.07 0.94 -16.70
N LEU A 336 11.02 1.75 -17.14
CA LEU A 336 11.18 3.12 -16.65
C LEU A 336 9.99 3.97 -17.10
N ALA A 337 9.45 4.76 -16.17
CA ALA A 337 8.35 5.67 -16.49
C ALA A 337 8.85 6.74 -17.46
N HIS A 338 8.01 7.10 -18.43
CA HIS A 338 8.28 8.17 -19.41
C HIS A 338 9.51 7.93 -20.30
N GLN A 339 10.08 6.72 -20.29
CA GLN A 339 11.13 6.31 -21.21
C GLN A 339 10.66 5.06 -21.95
N ARG A 340 11.01 4.93 -23.23
CA ARG A 340 10.85 3.67 -23.96
C ARG A 340 12.03 2.74 -23.65
N ARG A 341 12.30 2.54 -22.36
CA ARG A 341 13.48 1.84 -21.86
C ARG A 341 13.10 0.84 -20.78
N SER A 342 13.66 -0.35 -20.90
CA SER A 342 13.44 -1.47 -19.99
C SER A 342 14.77 -1.98 -19.43
N LEU A 343 14.72 -2.45 -18.20
CA LEU A 343 15.76 -3.21 -17.54
C LEU A 343 15.21 -4.61 -17.24
N LEU A 344 16.05 -5.62 -17.33
CA LEU A 344 15.70 -6.99 -16.92
C LEU A 344 16.60 -7.42 -15.76
N PHE A 345 16.03 -8.14 -14.81
CA PHE A 345 16.80 -8.87 -13.80
C PHE A 345 16.55 -10.36 -14.04
N ASP A 346 17.62 -11.10 -14.33
CA ASP A 346 17.62 -12.45 -14.88
C ASP A 346 16.83 -12.63 -16.20
N LEU A 347 17.00 -13.82 -16.79
CA LEU A 347 16.48 -14.22 -18.10
C LEU A 347 15.91 -15.65 -18.05
N GLY A 348 14.95 -15.92 -17.15
CA GLY A 348 14.26 -17.21 -17.07
C GLY A 348 13.32 -17.57 -18.23
N ASP A 349 12.87 -18.83 -18.27
CA ASP A 349 12.00 -19.38 -19.33
C ASP A 349 10.50 -19.06 -19.15
N GLY A 350 9.73 -19.11 -20.25
CA GLY A 350 8.27 -19.25 -20.20
C GLY A 350 7.45 -18.07 -20.75
N THR A 351 7.88 -16.81 -20.59
CA THR A 351 7.13 -15.64 -21.11
C THR A 351 8.00 -14.75 -21.97
N ARG A 352 8.05 -15.01 -23.28
CA ARG A 352 8.81 -14.19 -24.23
C ARG A 352 8.19 -12.80 -24.33
N LEU A 353 8.97 -11.78 -23.97
CA LEU A 353 8.58 -10.41 -24.25
C LEU A 353 8.45 -10.22 -25.78
N PRO A 354 7.53 -9.36 -26.25
CA PRO A 354 7.45 -9.01 -27.66
C PRO A 354 8.81 -8.48 -28.17
N GLY A 355 9.18 -8.78 -29.42
CA GLY A 355 10.47 -8.35 -29.99
C GLY A 355 10.72 -6.84 -29.84
N ARG A 356 9.67 -6.01 -29.98
CA ARG A 356 9.73 -4.55 -29.74
C ARG A 356 10.25 -4.17 -28.35
N VAL A 357 9.99 -4.99 -27.33
CA VAL A 357 10.47 -4.76 -25.96
C VAL A 357 11.92 -5.19 -25.85
N ALA A 358 12.33 -6.28 -26.51
CA ALA A 358 13.72 -6.73 -26.54
C ALA A 358 14.67 -5.63 -27.06
N HIS A 359 14.26 -4.84 -28.05
CA HIS A 359 15.01 -3.68 -28.53
C HIS A 359 15.06 -2.52 -27.52
N GLN A 360 14.05 -2.38 -26.65
CA GLN A 360 14.01 -1.37 -25.59
C GLN A 360 14.79 -1.78 -24.33
N VAL A 361 15.22 -3.04 -24.22
CA VAL A 361 16.06 -3.50 -23.11
C VAL A 361 17.47 -2.96 -23.29
N SER A 362 17.88 -2.05 -22.42
CA SER A 362 19.22 -1.46 -22.47
C SER A 362 20.20 -2.20 -21.56
N ASP A 363 19.70 -2.71 -20.43
CA ASP A 363 20.51 -3.29 -19.37
C ASP A 363 19.84 -4.54 -18.81
N ILE A 364 20.67 -5.53 -18.51
CA ILE A 364 20.27 -6.81 -17.94
C ILE A 364 21.18 -7.12 -16.77
N PHE A 365 20.57 -7.42 -15.62
CA PHE A 365 21.26 -7.72 -14.37
C PHE A 365 21.07 -9.21 -14.08
N ILE A 366 22.08 -10.00 -14.38
CA ILE A 366 22.10 -11.44 -14.15
C ILE A 366 22.60 -11.68 -12.73
N SER A 367 21.80 -12.36 -11.92
CA SER A 367 22.19 -12.77 -10.57
C SER A 367 23.29 -13.82 -10.66
N HIS A 368 23.09 -14.84 -11.48
CA HIS A 368 24.05 -15.88 -11.83
C HIS A 368 23.58 -16.66 -13.06
N ALA A 369 24.39 -17.59 -13.55
CA ALA A 369 24.16 -18.26 -14.83
C ALA A 369 23.82 -19.74 -14.69
N HIS A 370 22.91 -20.08 -13.76
CA HIS A 370 22.15 -21.32 -13.84
C HIS A 370 21.15 -21.26 -15.00
N MET A 371 20.69 -22.43 -15.46
CA MET A 371 19.89 -22.55 -16.68
C MET A 371 18.61 -21.69 -16.62
N ASP A 372 17.88 -21.75 -15.52
CA ASP A 372 16.63 -21.02 -15.24
C ASP A 372 16.82 -19.51 -15.03
N HIS A 373 18.06 -19.01 -14.98
CA HIS A 373 18.37 -17.58 -14.91
C HIS A 373 18.89 -17.02 -16.23
N ILE A 374 19.30 -17.86 -17.17
CA ILE A 374 19.99 -17.43 -18.41
C ILE A 374 19.40 -17.99 -19.71
N CYS A 375 18.53 -18.99 -19.66
CA CYS A 375 17.99 -19.66 -20.85
C CYS A 375 17.29 -18.71 -21.83
N GLY A 376 16.68 -17.63 -21.33
CA GLY A 376 16.05 -16.57 -22.12
C GLY A 376 17.03 -15.76 -22.98
N PHE A 377 18.34 -15.90 -22.78
CA PHE A 377 19.35 -15.18 -23.57
C PHE A 377 19.26 -15.50 -25.07
N LEU A 378 18.96 -16.74 -25.46
CA LEU A 378 18.81 -17.10 -26.87
C LEU A 378 17.64 -16.38 -27.55
N TRP A 379 16.55 -16.15 -26.82
CA TRP A 379 15.44 -15.33 -27.30
C TRP A 379 15.88 -13.89 -27.53
N LEU A 380 16.59 -13.28 -26.56
CA LEU A 380 17.09 -11.92 -26.67
C LEU A 380 18.05 -11.76 -27.85
N LEU A 381 18.99 -12.68 -27.98
CA LEU A 381 19.98 -12.73 -29.05
C LEU A 381 19.30 -12.76 -30.42
N ARG A 382 18.30 -13.63 -30.61
CA ARG A 382 17.52 -13.69 -31.84
C ARG A 382 16.71 -12.41 -32.08
N ALA A 383 16.06 -11.88 -31.04
CA ALA A 383 15.19 -10.72 -31.15
C ALA A 383 15.95 -9.44 -31.54
N ARG A 384 17.22 -9.33 -31.16
CA ARG A 384 18.04 -8.13 -31.42
C ARG A 384 18.86 -8.17 -32.71
N ILE A 385 18.68 -9.17 -33.59
CA ILE A 385 19.39 -9.22 -34.87
C ILE A 385 19.04 -7.98 -35.70
N GLY A 386 20.05 -7.27 -36.20
CA GLY A 386 19.87 -6.00 -36.93
C GLY A 386 19.98 -4.75 -36.05
N GLU A 387 19.95 -4.88 -34.73
CA GLU A 387 20.15 -3.78 -33.80
C GLU A 387 21.63 -3.38 -33.73
N ARG A 388 21.92 -2.07 -33.71
CA ARG A 388 23.30 -1.57 -33.65
C ARG A 388 23.75 -1.20 -32.25
N GLU A 389 22.83 -0.89 -31.35
CA GLU A 389 23.17 -0.49 -29.97
C GLU A 389 23.48 -1.70 -29.08
N SER A 390 24.58 -1.60 -28.34
CA SER A 390 24.98 -2.60 -27.35
C SER A 390 23.90 -2.75 -26.26
N CYS A 391 23.57 -4.00 -25.91
CA CYS A 391 22.85 -4.28 -24.67
C CYS A 391 23.87 -4.57 -23.56
N ARG A 392 23.78 -3.89 -22.41
CA ARG A 392 24.71 -4.08 -21.29
C ARG A 392 24.23 -5.21 -20.38
N LEU A 393 25.11 -6.13 -20.03
CA LEU A 393 24.86 -7.21 -19.09
C LEU A 393 25.76 -7.01 -17.86
N TYR A 394 25.21 -7.21 -16.68
CA TYR A 394 25.93 -7.20 -15.41
C TYR A 394 25.75 -8.55 -14.74
N GLY A 395 26.77 -9.06 -14.06
CA GLY A 395 26.65 -10.31 -13.31
C GLY A 395 27.95 -10.75 -12.64
N PRO A 396 27.98 -11.98 -12.10
CA PRO A 396 29.15 -12.49 -11.40
C PRO A 396 30.29 -12.84 -12.38
N PRO A 397 31.52 -13.06 -11.86
CA PRO A 397 32.67 -13.47 -12.67
C PRO A 397 32.39 -14.72 -13.51
N GLY A 398 32.84 -14.71 -14.76
CA GLY A 398 32.62 -15.79 -15.73
C GLY A 398 31.33 -15.67 -16.55
N LEU A 399 30.47 -14.67 -16.31
CA LEU A 399 29.32 -14.38 -17.16
C LEU A 399 29.72 -14.16 -18.63
N ALA A 400 30.76 -13.36 -18.90
CA ALA A 400 31.19 -13.02 -20.25
C ALA A 400 31.57 -14.26 -21.06
N THR A 401 32.27 -15.22 -20.45
CA THR A 401 32.61 -16.50 -21.07
C THR A 401 31.37 -17.35 -21.39
N ARG A 402 30.37 -17.36 -20.51
CA ARG A 402 29.12 -18.11 -20.77
C ARG A 402 28.32 -17.49 -21.91
N ILE A 403 28.24 -16.17 -21.94
CA ILE A 403 27.58 -15.42 -23.03
C ILE A 403 28.31 -15.65 -24.36
N GLU A 404 29.64 -15.62 -24.36
CA GLU A 404 30.47 -15.95 -25.52
C GLU A 404 30.13 -17.33 -26.07
N HIS A 405 30.17 -18.37 -25.22
CA HIS A 405 29.86 -19.74 -25.65
C HIS A 405 28.41 -19.91 -26.16
N LEU A 406 27.43 -19.20 -25.58
CA LEU A 406 26.05 -19.20 -26.08
C LEU A 406 25.94 -18.55 -27.47
N ILE A 407 26.73 -17.51 -27.73
CA ILE A 407 26.81 -16.87 -29.05
C ILE A 407 27.53 -17.78 -30.06
N GLU A 408 28.67 -18.35 -29.67
CA GLU A 408 29.52 -19.18 -30.53
C GLU A 408 28.92 -20.55 -30.84
N GLY A 409 27.99 -21.03 -30.00
CA GLY A 409 27.19 -22.23 -30.28
C GLY A 409 26.26 -22.10 -31.50
N ILE A 410 26.11 -20.89 -32.07
CA ILE A 410 25.30 -20.62 -33.26
C ILE A 410 26.22 -20.33 -34.46
N HIS A 411 25.88 -20.90 -35.60
CA HIS A 411 26.57 -20.62 -36.87
C HIS A 411 26.05 -19.31 -37.50
N TRP A 412 26.96 -18.34 -37.72
CA TRP A 412 26.63 -16.97 -38.16
C TRP A 412 27.12 -16.65 -39.59
N ASP A 413 26.52 -17.25 -40.61
CA ASP A 413 26.91 -17.08 -42.02
C ASP A 413 26.17 -15.95 -42.76
N ARG A 414 25.02 -15.49 -42.24
CA ARG A 414 24.08 -14.59 -42.98
C ARG A 414 23.88 -13.20 -42.39
N ILE A 415 24.42 -12.92 -41.21
CA ILE A 415 24.15 -11.67 -40.49
C ILE A 415 25.09 -10.53 -40.90
N GLY A 416 26.30 -10.84 -41.42
CA GLY A 416 27.35 -9.83 -41.68
C GLY A 416 27.67 -9.04 -40.41
N ASP A 417 27.87 -7.72 -40.55
CA ASP A 417 28.15 -6.82 -39.40
C ASP A 417 26.91 -6.45 -38.56
N ARG A 418 25.76 -7.07 -38.84
CA ARG A 418 24.48 -6.79 -38.15
C ARG A 418 24.21 -7.73 -36.96
N GLY A 419 25.24 -8.41 -36.49
CA GLY A 419 25.17 -9.22 -35.29
C GLY A 419 24.90 -8.37 -34.04
N PRO A 420 24.00 -8.81 -33.13
CA PRO A 420 23.78 -8.16 -31.85
C PRO A 420 25.08 -7.98 -31.07
N ARG A 421 25.22 -6.82 -30.43
CA ARG A 421 26.38 -6.47 -29.60
C ARG A 421 25.99 -6.44 -28.12
N PHE A 422 26.87 -6.98 -27.28
CA PHE A 422 26.70 -7.03 -25.83
C PHE A 422 27.93 -6.49 -25.11
N GLU A 423 27.71 -5.69 -24.08
CA GLU A 423 28.76 -5.22 -23.17
C GLU A 423 28.56 -5.90 -21.82
N VAL A 424 29.43 -6.84 -21.48
CA VAL A 424 29.31 -7.63 -20.26
C VAL A 424 30.24 -7.08 -19.20
N SER A 425 29.70 -6.74 -18.04
CA SER A 425 30.42 -6.24 -16.87
C SER A 425 30.31 -7.25 -15.73
N GLU A 426 31.42 -7.84 -15.34
CA GLU A 426 31.49 -8.82 -14.26
C GLU A 426 31.88 -8.13 -12.96
N LEU A 427 31.05 -8.27 -11.92
CA LEU A 427 31.32 -7.77 -10.57
C LEU A 427 32.25 -8.73 -9.83
N ASP A 428 33.50 -8.32 -9.66
CA ASP A 428 34.53 -9.05 -8.93
C ASP A 428 35.03 -8.19 -7.76
N GLY A 429 34.49 -8.45 -6.57
CA GLY A 429 34.73 -7.63 -5.39
C GLY A 429 34.26 -6.18 -5.58
N ASP A 430 35.20 -5.24 -5.53
CA ASP A 430 34.98 -3.80 -5.69
C ASP A 430 35.30 -3.31 -7.12
N ARG A 431 35.31 -4.20 -8.12
CA ARG A 431 35.62 -3.86 -9.51
C ARG A 431 34.64 -4.49 -10.50
N LEU A 432 34.40 -3.77 -11.59
CA LEU A 432 33.74 -4.29 -12.79
C LEU A 432 34.79 -4.61 -13.85
N ARG A 433 34.94 -5.88 -14.21
CA ARG A 433 35.71 -6.31 -15.39
C ARG A 433 34.81 -6.25 -16.61
N ARG A 434 35.19 -5.51 -17.65
CA ARG A 434 34.30 -5.20 -18.77
C ARG A 434 34.76 -5.85 -20.06
N PHE A 435 33.80 -6.40 -20.80
CA PHE A 435 34.01 -7.08 -22.07
C PHE A 435 32.99 -6.62 -23.09
N VAL A 436 33.33 -6.70 -24.37
CA VAL A 436 32.39 -6.55 -25.46
C VAL A 436 32.39 -7.81 -26.32
N LEU A 437 31.19 -8.24 -26.71
CA LEU A 437 30.96 -9.40 -27.57
C LEU A 437 30.02 -8.97 -28.70
N GLN A 438 30.20 -9.57 -29.88
CA GLN A 438 29.29 -9.35 -31.00
C GLN A 438 29.08 -10.65 -31.76
N ALA A 439 27.82 -11.02 -31.99
CA ALA A 439 27.49 -12.20 -32.80
C ALA A 439 28.09 -12.08 -34.21
N GLY A 440 28.67 -13.16 -34.71
CA GLY A 440 29.36 -13.18 -36.01
C GLY A 440 30.76 -12.53 -36.00
N LYS A 441 31.24 -12.05 -34.85
CA LYS A 441 32.65 -11.67 -34.64
C LYS A 441 33.31 -12.66 -33.67
N PRO A 442 34.58 -13.03 -33.90
CA PRO A 442 35.25 -14.01 -33.06
C PRO A 442 35.65 -13.43 -31.70
N GLY A 443 35.30 -14.14 -30.64
CA GLY A 443 35.76 -13.89 -29.28
C GLY A 443 35.24 -12.61 -28.61
N ARG A 444 35.52 -12.51 -27.30
CA ARG A 444 35.31 -11.30 -26.50
C ARG A 444 36.53 -10.37 -26.48
N GLN A 445 36.29 -9.05 -26.49
CA GLN A 445 37.33 -8.05 -26.30
C GLN A 445 37.24 -7.46 -24.89
N HIS A 446 38.36 -7.42 -24.18
CA HIS A 446 38.45 -6.79 -22.85
C HIS A 446 38.51 -5.25 -22.98
N LEU A 447 37.64 -4.56 -22.25
CA LEU A 447 37.52 -3.10 -22.21
C LEU A 447 38.18 -2.47 -20.97
N GLY A 448 38.81 -3.28 -20.12
CA GLY A 448 39.43 -2.83 -18.88
C GLY A 448 38.49 -2.90 -17.67
N GLU A 449 39.03 -2.52 -16.52
CA GLU A 449 38.33 -2.56 -15.23
C GLU A 449 37.83 -1.16 -14.82
N LYS A 450 36.77 -1.12 -14.02
CA LYS A 450 36.25 0.09 -13.39
C LYS A 450 36.03 -0.15 -11.89
N PRO A 451 36.47 0.74 -10.99
CA PRO A 451 36.17 0.60 -9.57
C PRO A 451 34.67 0.78 -9.30
N VAL A 452 34.17 0.04 -8.31
CA VAL A 452 32.80 0.07 -7.81
C VAL A 452 32.81 0.71 -6.43
N MET A 453 32.30 1.93 -6.36
CA MET A 453 32.17 2.66 -5.09
C MET A 453 30.84 2.29 -4.44
N GLU A 454 30.89 1.85 -3.18
CA GLU A 454 29.70 1.50 -2.39
C GLU A 454 28.76 0.48 -3.05
N GLY A 455 29.27 -0.40 -3.92
CA GLY A 455 28.46 -1.37 -4.65
C GLY A 455 27.69 -0.81 -5.86
N VAL A 456 27.87 0.46 -6.25
CA VAL A 456 27.18 1.06 -7.40
C VAL A 456 27.80 0.56 -8.72
N VAL A 457 27.09 -0.33 -9.41
CA VAL A 457 27.54 -0.93 -10.69
C VAL A 457 27.10 -0.12 -11.92
N LEU A 458 25.99 0.61 -11.79
CA LEU A 458 25.48 1.53 -12.80
C LEU A 458 25.04 2.82 -12.12
N ASP A 459 25.54 3.95 -12.61
CA ASP A 459 25.16 5.28 -12.16
C ASP A 459 24.76 6.08 -13.40
N GLU A 460 23.48 6.45 -13.48
CA GLU A 460 22.91 7.18 -14.61
C GLU A 460 22.01 8.31 -14.16
N ASN A 461 21.70 9.22 -15.10
CA ASN A 461 20.80 10.33 -14.86
C ASN A 461 19.41 9.83 -14.45
N GLY A 462 19.13 9.93 -13.15
CA GLY A 462 17.84 9.65 -12.53
C GLY A 462 17.73 8.34 -11.76
N PHE A 463 18.70 7.42 -11.85
CA PHE A 463 18.74 6.23 -11.00
C PHE A 463 20.14 5.62 -10.91
N GLN A 464 20.35 4.83 -9.86
CA GLN A 464 21.52 4.01 -9.65
C GLN A 464 21.12 2.53 -9.54
N ILE A 465 22.02 1.64 -9.91
CA ILE A 465 21.95 0.21 -9.60
C ILE A 465 23.08 -0.11 -8.64
N ARG A 466 22.71 -0.51 -7.43
CA ARG A 466 23.63 -1.05 -6.44
C ARG A 466 23.57 -2.57 -6.46
N ALA A 467 24.70 -3.21 -6.23
CA ALA A 467 24.82 -4.65 -6.23
C ALA A 467 25.61 -5.14 -5.02
N VAL A 468 25.28 -6.33 -4.54
CA VAL A 468 26.07 -7.05 -3.54
C VAL A 468 26.22 -8.51 -3.96
N THR A 469 27.41 -9.06 -3.80
CA THR A 469 27.66 -10.48 -4.03
C THR A 469 27.28 -11.29 -2.79
N LEU A 470 26.46 -12.30 -3.01
CA LEU A 470 25.96 -13.30 -2.08
C LEU A 470 26.48 -14.68 -2.48
N ASP A 471 26.30 -15.65 -1.59
CA ASP A 471 26.72 -17.04 -1.79
C ASP A 471 25.54 -17.99 -1.98
N HIS A 472 25.62 -18.87 -2.99
CA HIS A 472 24.72 -19.98 -3.27
C HIS A 472 25.51 -21.28 -3.51
N GLY A 473 26.69 -21.40 -2.90
CA GLY A 473 27.75 -22.34 -3.32
C GLY A 473 28.52 -21.89 -4.58
N ILE A 474 28.01 -20.86 -5.26
CA ILE A 474 28.68 -20.05 -6.27
C ILE A 474 28.37 -18.56 -6.01
N PRO A 475 29.14 -17.62 -6.56
CA PRO A 475 28.80 -16.20 -6.47
C PRO A 475 27.48 -15.88 -7.16
N VAL A 476 26.56 -15.24 -6.43
CA VAL A 476 25.28 -14.72 -6.92
C VAL A 476 25.18 -13.23 -6.61
N VAL A 477 24.64 -12.43 -7.51
CA VAL A 477 24.54 -10.98 -7.33
C VAL A 477 23.09 -10.58 -7.06
N ALA A 478 22.85 -9.92 -5.93
CA ALA A 478 21.59 -9.23 -5.67
C ALA A 478 21.69 -7.75 -6.07
N TYR A 479 20.60 -7.18 -6.57
CA TYR A 479 20.58 -5.83 -7.14
C TYR A 479 19.51 -4.95 -6.49
N ALA A 480 19.83 -3.67 -6.31
CA ALA A 480 18.90 -2.63 -5.91
C ALA A 480 18.81 -1.55 -6.99
N PHE A 481 17.61 -1.33 -7.51
CA PHE A 481 17.25 -0.18 -8.31
C PHE A 481 16.91 1.00 -7.40
N GLU A 482 17.73 2.05 -7.46
CA GLU A 482 17.66 3.24 -6.61
C GLU A 482 17.39 4.47 -7.47
N PRO A 483 16.12 4.79 -7.76
CA PRO A 483 15.79 6.03 -8.45
C PRO A 483 16.15 7.22 -7.56
N VAL A 484 16.79 8.24 -8.14
CA VAL A 484 17.23 9.43 -7.40
C VAL A 484 16.02 10.20 -6.86
N MET A 485 14.99 10.35 -7.69
CA MET A 485 13.78 11.08 -7.36
C MET A 485 12.58 10.57 -8.16
N GLN A 486 11.37 10.92 -7.70
CA GLN A 486 10.12 10.73 -8.42
C GLN A 486 9.50 12.07 -8.76
N ILE A 487 9.14 12.26 -10.02
CA ILE A 487 8.56 13.50 -10.53
C ILE A 487 7.11 13.25 -10.94
N ASN A 488 6.17 13.73 -10.14
CA ASN A 488 4.75 13.69 -10.44
C ASN A 488 4.32 15.02 -11.07
N ILE A 489 3.56 14.96 -12.17
CA ILE A 489 3.02 16.17 -12.80
C ILE A 489 1.70 16.54 -12.14
N ARG A 490 1.60 17.81 -11.76
CA ARG A 490 0.44 18.49 -11.22
C ARG A 490 -0.55 18.79 -12.33
N LYS A 491 -1.40 17.81 -12.65
CA LYS A 491 -2.36 17.90 -13.78
C LYS A 491 -3.29 19.11 -13.64
N GLU A 492 -3.63 19.49 -12.42
CA GLU A 492 -4.41 20.68 -12.10
C GLU A 492 -3.71 21.98 -12.51
N ARG A 493 -2.38 22.05 -12.39
CA ARG A 493 -1.58 23.22 -12.79
C ARG A 493 -1.42 23.33 -14.30
N LEU A 494 -1.38 22.19 -14.99
CA LEU A 494 -1.43 22.16 -16.46
C LEU A 494 -2.74 22.76 -16.96
N LEU A 495 -3.87 22.30 -16.41
CA LEU A 495 -5.21 22.79 -16.77
C LEU A 495 -5.37 24.29 -16.46
N ALA A 496 -4.83 24.77 -15.33
CA ALA A 496 -4.88 26.18 -14.97
C ALA A 496 -4.13 27.11 -15.95
N ARG A 497 -3.16 26.55 -16.70
CA ARG A 497 -2.42 27.26 -17.76
C ARG A 497 -2.93 26.96 -19.17
N ASP A 498 -4.05 26.26 -19.28
CA ASP A 498 -4.57 25.79 -20.57
C ASP A 498 -3.53 24.96 -21.37
N LEU A 499 -2.67 24.25 -20.64
CA LEU A 499 -1.61 23.42 -21.21
C LEU A 499 -2.08 21.96 -21.28
N GLU A 500 -2.23 21.46 -22.49
CA GLU A 500 -2.54 20.05 -22.69
C GLU A 500 -1.33 19.15 -22.35
N PRO A 501 -1.55 18.01 -21.65
CA PRO A 501 -0.49 17.04 -21.41
C PRO A 501 0.07 16.48 -22.72
N GLY A 502 1.39 16.48 -22.87
CA GLY A 502 2.02 16.02 -24.10
C GLY A 502 3.47 15.57 -23.94
N PRO A 503 4.16 15.28 -25.06
CA PRO A 503 5.56 14.85 -25.08
C PRO A 503 6.52 15.80 -24.35
N TRP A 504 6.24 17.11 -24.37
CA TRP A 504 7.01 18.15 -23.69
C TRP A 504 7.16 17.92 -22.17
N LEU A 505 6.18 17.26 -21.52
CA LEU A 505 6.30 16.89 -20.10
C LEU A 505 7.35 15.80 -19.86
N THR A 506 7.56 14.93 -20.85
CA THR A 506 8.62 13.93 -20.81
C THR A 506 9.97 14.61 -20.89
N GLU A 507 10.11 15.58 -21.78
CA GLU A 507 11.31 16.40 -21.93
C GLU A 507 11.59 17.21 -20.65
N LEU A 508 10.57 17.85 -20.07
CA LEU A 508 10.69 18.55 -18.78
C LEU A 508 11.23 17.61 -17.69
N LYS A 509 10.65 16.42 -17.54
CA LYS A 509 11.14 15.44 -16.56
C LYS A 509 12.58 15.02 -16.82
N GLN A 510 12.96 14.81 -18.07
CA GLN A 510 14.34 14.46 -18.43
C GLN A 510 15.32 15.58 -18.07
N LEU A 511 14.99 16.84 -18.36
CA LEU A 511 15.85 17.98 -18.03
C LEU A 511 15.97 18.20 -16.51
N ILE A 512 14.91 17.94 -15.74
CA ILE A 512 14.97 17.93 -14.27
C ILE A 512 15.94 16.85 -13.78
N LEU A 513 15.83 15.62 -14.31
CA LEU A 513 16.71 14.51 -13.93
C LEU A 513 18.18 14.75 -14.32
N GLN A 514 18.42 15.48 -15.40
CA GLN A 514 19.75 15.90 -15.86
C GLN A 514 20.30 17.13 -15.11
N GLN A 515 19.55 17.68 -14.14
CA GLN A 515 19.91 18.87 -13.39
C GLN A 515 20.22 20.08 -14.30
N ARG A 516 19.36 20.33 -15.29
CA ARG A 516 19.47 21.47 -16.22
C ARG A 516 18.38 22.52 -15.98
N PRO A 517 18.42 23.27 -14.86
CA PRO A 517 17.35 24.19 -14.46
C PRO A 517 17.14 25.36 -15.42
N GLU A 518 18.22 25.81 -16.08
CA GLU A 518 18.21 26.99 -16.97
C GLU A 518 17.83 26.66 -18.42
N SER A 519 17.62 25.38 -18.75
CA SER A 519 17.16 25.01 -20.09
C SER A 519 15.77 25.57 -20.36
N GLN A 520 15.57 26.13 -21.54
CA GLN A 520 14.28 26.65 -22.02
C GLN A 520 13.49 25.53 -22.65
N LEU A 521 12.18 25.48 -22.36
CA LEU A 521 11.28 24.47 -22.90
C LEU A 521 10.09 25.16 -23.56
N SER A 522 9.78 24.73 -24.78
CA SER A 522 8.64 25.24 -25.54
C SER A 522 7.35 24.55 -25.08
N LEU A 523 6.36 25.35 -24.70
CA LEU A 523 5.08 24.90 -24.21
C LEU A 523 4.08 24.77 -25.37
N PRO A 524 3.05 23.89 -25.26
CA PRO A 524 2.02 23.74 -26.28
C PRO A 524 1.27 25.02 -26.69
N ASN A 525 1.20 26.00 -25.80
CA ASN A 525 0.57 27.31 -26.04
C ASN A 525 1.49 28.29 -26.80
N GLY A 526 2.71 27.89 -27.18
CA GLY A 526 3.70 28.71 -27.87
C GLY A 526 4.60 29.54 -26.95
N GLU A 527 4.41 29.46 -25.63
CA GLU A 527 5.27 30.13 -24.66
C GLU A 527 6.57 29.36 -24.43
N HIS A 528 7.59 30.04 -23.92
CA HIS A 528 8.82 29.43 -23.44
C HIS A 528 8.99 29.71 -21.95
N ALA A 529 9.37 28.68 -21.21
CA ALA A 529 9.68 28.80 -19.79
C ALA A 529 10.91 27.97 -19.44
N THR A 530 11.60 28.39 -18.38
CA THR A 530 12.75 27.62 -17.87
C THR A 530 12.28 26.34 -17.18
N VAL A 531 13.10 25.30 -17.24
CA VAL A 531 12.86 24.04 -16.54
C VAL A 531 12.65 24.27 -15.05
N LYS A 532 13.40 25.18 -14.42
CA LYS A 532 13.24 25.54 -13.01
C LYS A 532 11.83 26.04 -12.68
N GLN A 533 11.33 27.02 -13.43
CA GLN A 533 9.99 27.57 -13.23
C GLN A 533 8.92 26.49 -13.40
N LEU A 534 9.03 25.71 -14.48
CA LEU A 534 8.09 24.63 -14.77
C LEU A 534 8.16 23.52 -13.72
N ALA A 535 9.35 23.19 -13.20
CA ALA A 535 9.51 22.19 -12.15
C ALA A 535 8.85 22.63 -10.84
N GLU A 536 9.08 23.86 -10.39
CA GLU A 536 8.50 24.40 -9.15
C GLU A 536 6.97 24.53 -9.23
N GLU A 537 6.45 24.88 -10.40
CA GLU A 537 5.02 25.12 -10.59
C GLU A 537 4.24 23.84 -10.91
N LEU A 538 4.74 23.02 -11.84
CA LEU A 538 4.00 21.91 -12.45
C LEU A 538 4.36 20.54 -11.88
N THR A 539 5.34 20.44 -10.97
CA THR A 539 5.80 19.13 -10.49
C THR A 539 5.76 18.99 -8.96
N LEU A 540 5.60 17.75 -8.51
CA LEU A 540 5.84 17.32 -7.13
C LEU A 540 6.99 16.33 -7.16
N ILE A 541 8.12 16.71 -6.57
CA ILE A 541 9.33 15.88 -6.49
C ILE A 541 9.41 15.25 -5.11
N SER A 542 9.51 13.92 -5.07
CA SER A 542 9.70 13.14 -3.84
C SER A 542 10.92 12.21 -3.99
N PRO A 543 11.45 11.66 -2.88
CA PRO A 543 12.48 10.62 -2.95
C PRO A 543 12.02 9.44 -3.82
N GLY A 544 12.97 8.82 -4.52
CA GLY A 544 12.68 7.64 -5.32
C GLY A 544 12.30 6.41 -4.49
N SER A 545 11.54 5.50 -5.08
CA SER A 545 11.20 4.22 -4.46
C SER A 545 12.24 3.15 -4.81
N LYS A 546 13.08 2.79 -3.84
CA LYS A 546 14.07 1.71 -3.96
C LYS A 546 13.39 0.35 -4.15
N ILE A 547 13.82 -0.43 -5.14
CA ILE A 547 13.36 -1.79 -5.39
C ILE A 547 14.57 -2.72 -5.34
N VAL A 548 14.47 -3.83 -4.60
CA VAL A 548 15.53 -4.82 -4.47
C VAL A 548 15.09 -6.16 -5.05
N TYR A 549 16.02 -6.82 -5.74
CA TYR A 549 15.86 -8.13 -6.34
C TYR A 549 16.98 -9.06 -5.86
N ALA A 550 16.59 -10.15 -5.20
CA ALA A 550 17.49 -11.19 -4.72
C ALA A 550 16.88 -12.56 -4.98
N THR A 551 17.67 -13.47 -5.54
CA THR A 551 17.29 -14.86 -5.83
C THR A 551 18.47 -15.76 -5.52
N ASP A 552 18.21 -17.04 -5.30
CA ASP A 552 19.18 -18.13 -5.17
C ASP A 552 20.34 -17.77 -4.23
N LEU A 553 20.07 -17.76 -2.93
CA LEU A 553 21.06 -17.46 -1.90
C LEU A 553 20.95 -18.41 -0.70
N ALA A 554 22.10 -18.85 -0.20
CA ALA A 554 22.18 -19.70 0.96
C ALA A 554 21.80 -18.92 2.23
N ASP A 555 21.15 -19.60 3.18
CA ASP A 555 20.74 -19.01 4.45
C ASP A 555 21.91 -18.89 5.44
N THR A 556 22.89 -18.04 5.13
CA THR A 556 24.07 -17.77 5.98
C THR A 556 23.96 -16.40 6.64
N ALA A 557 24.64 -16.21 7.78
CA ALA A 557 24.64 -14.92 8.49
C ALA A 557 25.18 -13.78 7.61
N ASP A 558 26.26 -14.01 6.87
CA ASP A 558 26.86 -13.02 5.96
C ASP A 558 25.91 -12.64 4.82
N ASN A 559 25.26 -13.63 4.18
CA ASN A 559 24.24 -13.35 3.16
C ASN A 559 23.07 -12.54 3.72
N ARG A 560 22.57 -12.93 4.90
CA ARG A 560 21.49 -12.20 5.57
C ARG A 560 21.88 -10.75 5.81
N ASP A 561 23.04 -10.49 6.41
CA ASP A 561 23.46 -9.13 6.75
C ASP A 561 23.69 -8.27 5.50
N ARG A 562 24.30 -8.84 4.44
CA ARG A 562 24.47 -8.16 3.15
C ARG A 562 23.15 -7.83 2.48
N LEU A 563 22.22 -8.78 2.42
CA LEU A 563 20.91 -8.55 1.80
C LEU A 563 20.06 -7.58 2.61
N ILE A 564 20.11 -7.66 3.95
CA ILE A 564 19.42 -6.70 4.83
C ILE A 564 19.94 -5.29 4.59
N ALA A 565 21.26 -5.10 4.52
CA ALA A 565 21.86 -3.79 4.25
C ALA A 565 21.46 -3.25 2.87
N LEU A 566 21.43 -4.11 1.83
CA LEU A 566 20.99 -3.70 0.50
C LEU A 566 19.49 -3.33 0.47
N ALA A 567 18.66 -4.09 1.18
CA ALA A 567 17.20 -3.96 1.20
C ALA A 567 16.66 -2.96 2.23
N GLU A 568 17.52 -2.33 3.04
CA GLU A 568 17.10 -1.44 4.11
C GLU A 568 16.18 -0.31 3.60
N GLY A 569 14.98 -0.24 4.18
CA GLY A 569 13.96 0.75 3.83
C GLY A 569 13.43 0.64 2.40
N ALA A 570 13.68 -0.48 1.71
CA ALA A 570 13.24 -0.66 0.34
C ALA A 570 11.71 -0.56 0.24
N HIS A 571 11.25 0.07 -0.84
CA HIS A 571 9.83 0.12 -1.14
C HIS A 571 9.29 -1.27 -1.44
N THR A 572 10.04 -2.06 -2.23
CA THR A 572 9.70 -3.44 -2.53
C THR A 572 10.96 -4.30 -2.55
N LEU A 573 10.92 -5.44 -1.87
CA LEU A 573 11.91 -6.51 -1.98
C LEU A 573 11.26 -7.71 -2.69
N PHE A 574 11.80 -8.05 -3.86
CA PHE A 574 11.59 -9.33 -4.51
C PHE A 574 12.67 -10.29 -3.99
N CYS A 575 12.27 -11.31 -3.26
CA CYS A 575 13.20 -12.27 -2.64
C CYS A 575 12.75 -13.70 -2.93
N GLU A 576 13.70 -14.59 -3.26
CA GLU A 576 13.39 -16.01 -3.35
C GLU A 576 12.89 -16.58 -2.01
N SER A 577 12.13 -17.66 -2.11
CA SER A 577 11.62 -18.39 -0.95
C SER A 577 11.20 -19.82 -1.33
N PRO A 578 12.06 -20.63 -1.95
CA PRO A 578 11.66 -21.88 -2.61
C PRO A 578 11.01 -22.91 -1.68
N PHE A 579 11.38 -22.94 -0.40
CA PHE A 579 10.99 -23.99 0.54
C PHE A 579 10.28 -23.47 1.79
N LEU A 580 9.27 -24.22 2.26
CA LEU A 580 8.69 -24.02 3.60
C LEU A 580 9.73 -24.33 4.69
N GLN A 581 9.51 -23.84 5.91
CA GLN A 581 10.41 -24.08 7.03
C GLN A 581 10.56 -25.56 7.38
N ARG A 582 9.49 -26.36 7.20
CA ARG A 582 9.54 -27.82 7.38
C ARG A 582 10.51 -28.53 6.41
N ASP A 583 10.83 -27.89 5.28
CA ASP A 583 11.70 -28.41 4.23
C ASP A 583 13.10 -27.74 4.29
N ALA A 584 13.48 -27.14 5.43
CA ALA A 584 14.74 -26.42 5.62
C ALA A 584 16.00 -27.24 5.29
N ASP A 585 15.98 -28.56 5.50
CA ASP A 585 17.12 -29.41 5.13
C ASP A 585 17.32 -29.49 3.61
N GLN A 586 16.23 -29.42 2.83
CA GLN A 586 16.33 -29.33 1.37
C GLN A 586 16.92 -27.97 0.98
N ALA A 587 16.38 -26.89 1.54
CA ALA A 587 16.86 -25.53 1.30
C ALA A 587 18.37 -25.41 1.56
N ARG A 588 18.85 -25.94 2.69
CA ARG A 588 20.28 -25.94 3.05
C ARG A 588 21.14 -26.74 2.08
N ARG A 589 20.69 -27.93 1.65
CA ARG A 589 21.45 -28.78 0.71
C ARG A 589 21.61 -28.15 -0.66
N THR A 590 20.59 -27.44 -1.13
CA THR A 590 20.59 -26.79 -2.45
C THR A 590 20.95 -25.32 -2.39
N GLY A 591 21.31 -24.79 -1.22
CA GLY A 591 21.80 -23.42 -1.07
C GLY A 591 20.74 -22.33 -1.17
N HIS A 592 19.48 -22.57 -0.78
CA HIS A 592 18.40 -21.58 -0.87
C HIS A 592 17.85 -21.15 0.50
N LEU A 593 17.05 -20.09 0.50
CA LEU A 593 16.26 -19.65 1.64
C LEU A 593 15.02 -20.52 1.92
N THR A 594 14.59 -20.49 3.18
CA THR A 594 13.21 -20.86 3.55
C THR A 594 12.31 -19.63 3.54
N THR A 595 10.99 -19.87 3.52
CA THR A 595 9.93 -18.88 3.81
C THR A 595 10.19 -18.07 5.08
N THR A 596 10.56 -18.72 6.18
CA THR A 596 10.87 -18.04 7.45
C THR A 596 12.10 -17.14 7.30
N ALA A 597 13.18 -17.65 6.70
CA ALA A 597 14.39 -16.86 6.47
C ALA A 597 14.12 -15.62 5.59
N CYS A 598 13.40 -15.79 4.47
CA CYS A 598 12.98 -14.72 3.59
C CYS A 598 12.16 -13.64 4.34
N ALA A 599 11.20 -14.07 5.16
CA ALA A 599 10.37 -13.17 5.95
C ALA A 599 11.15 -12.41 7.03
N GLU A 600 12.10 -13.06 7.70
CA GLU A 600 12.96 -12.44 8.72
C GLU A 600 13.89 -11.40 8.12
N ILE A 601 14.53 -11.71 6.98
CA ILE A 601 15.37 -10.77 6.22
C ILE A 601 14.56 -9.51 5.87
N ALA A 602 13.39 -9.69 5.26
CA ALA A 602 12.53 -8.60 4.85
C ALA A 602 12.08 -7.73 6.03
N THR A 603 11.75 -8.35 7.16
CA THR A 603 11.32 -7.66 8.37
C THR A 603 12.47 -6.87 9.00
N ARG A 604 13.67 -7.47 9.11
CA ARG A 604 14.86 -6.77 9.61
C ARG A 604 15.26 -5.60 8.72
N ALA A 605 15.09 -5.73 7.40
CA ALA A 605 15.33 -4.65 6.44
C ALA A 605 14.24 -3.57 6.44
N SER A 606 13.16 -3.71 7.22
CA SER A 606 12.04 -2.76 7.28
C SER A 606 11.43 -2.44 5.90
N VAL A 607 11.32 -3.45 5.04
CA VAL A 607 10.77 -3.26 3.69
C VAL A 607 9.28 -2.94 3.73
N ARG A 608 8.81 -2.05 2.84
CA ARG A 608 7.39 -1.69 2.78
C ARG A 608 6.53 -2.79 2.17
N HIS A 609 7.08 -3.53 1.20
CA HIS A 609 6.43 -4.65 0.53
C HIS A 609 7.43 -5.80 0.31
N LEU A 610 7.09 -7.00 0.76
CA LEU A 610 7.79 -8.23 0.41
C LEU A 610 7.02 -8.99 -0.67
N ILE A 611 7.69 -9.28 -1.79
CA ILE A 611 7.17 -10.12 -2.86
C ILE A 611 8.02 -11.39 -2.93
N PRO A 612 7.57 -12.48 -2.30
CA PRO A 612 8.28 -13.74 -2.37
C PRO A 612 8.05 -14.41 -3.73
N PHE A 613 9.08 -15.03 -4.27
CA PHE A 613 9.01 -15.75 -5.55
C PHE A 613 10.00 -16.92 -5.60
N HIS A 614 10.14 -17.52 -6.78
CA HIS A 614 10.96 -18.72 -7.03
C HIS A 614 10.55 -19.87 -6.10
N PHE A 615 9.25 -20.02 -5.91
CA PHE A 615 8.70 -21.11 -5.13
C PHE A 615 8.96 -22.45 -5.81
N SER A 616 9.31 -23.46 -5.01
CA SER A 616 9.40 -24.81 -5.55
C SER A 616 8.04 -25.25 -6.10
N ARG A 617 8.04 -25.78 -7.33
CA ARG A 617 6.83 -26.28 -8.01
C ARG A 617 6.05 -27.31 -7.19
N ARG A 618 6.70 -27.95 -6.20
CA ARG A 618 6.06 -28.89 -5.27
C ARG A 618 4.91 -28.29 -4.45
N TYR A 619 4.83 -26.95 -4.34
CA TYR A 619 3.77 -26.25 -3.62
C TYR A 619 2.75 -25.57 -4.55
N GLU A 620 2.80 -25.80 -5.87
CA GLU A 620 1.87 -25.18 -6.84
C GLU A 620 0.40 -25.43 -6.53
N GLU A 621 0.08 -26.61 -6.00
CA GLU A 621 -1.28 -26.99 -5.59
C GLU A 621 -1.71 -26.38 -4.25
N THR A 622 -0.75 -25.92 -3.43
CA THR A 622 -1.01 -25.36 -2.09
C THR A 622 -0.25 -24.05 -1.83
N PRO A 623 -0.30 -23.07 -2.75
CA PRO A 623 0.56 -21.89 -2.73
C PRO A 623 0.31 -21.00 -1.52
N LEU A 624 -0.92 -21.00 -1.00
CA LEU A 624 -1.31 -20.19 0.16
C LEU A 624 -0.53 -20.57 1.43
N GLN A 625 -0.07 -21.82 1.57
CA GLN A 625 0.72 -22.25 2.73
C GLN A 625 2.03 -21.47 2.85
N LEU A 626 2.70 -21.23 1.72
CA LEU A 626 3.92 -20.41 1.66
C LEU A 626 3.63 -18.99 2.13
N TYR A 627 2.56 -18.37 1.62
CA TYR A 627 2.18 -17.01 2.02
C TYR A 627 1.74 -16.91 3.48
N ASP A 628 1.07 -17.91 4.03
CA ASP A 628 0.66 -17.93 5.44
C ASP A 628 1.87 -18.01 6.37
N GLU A 629 2.85 -18.86 6.06
CA GLU A 629 4.09 -18.97 6.84
C GLU A 629 4.91 -17.68 6.75
N ILE A 630 5.07 -17.11 5.56
CA ILE A 630 5.75 -15.82 5.39
C ILE A 630 5.01 -14.70 6.15
N ALA A 631 3.67 -14.65 6.06
CA ALA A 631 2.88 -13.61 6.73
C ALA A 631 2.95 -13.67 8.26
N ALA A 632 3.21 -14.84 8.83
CA ALA A 632 3.41 -15.00 10.27
C ALA A 632 4.67 -14.26 10.76
N HIS A 633 5.68 -14.13 9.90
CA HIS A 633 6.97 -13.49 10.24
C HIS A 633 7.15 -12.11 9.59
N CYS A 634 6.44 -11.81 8.49
CA CYS A 634 6.49 -10.53 7.78
C CYS A 634 5.07 -10.05 7.41
N PRO A 635 4.47 -9.10 8.15
CA PRO A 635 3.13 -8.59 7.87
C PRO A 635 3.06 -7.77 6.57
N HIS A 636 4.21 -7.39 6.01
CA HIS A 636 4.34 -6.60 4.78
C HIS A 636 4.40 -7.46 3.50
N VAL A 637 4.23 -8.79 3.63
CA VAL A 637 4.12 -9.67 2.48
C VAL A 637 2.90 -9.33 1.63
N VAL A 638 3.11 -9.22 0.32
CA VAL A 638 2.03 -9.02 -0.63
C VAL A 638 1.37 -10.37 -0.91
N ARG A 639 0.09 -10.48 -0.53
CA ARG A 639 -0.71 -11.70 -0.71
C ARG A 639 -1.66 -11.58 -1.90
N PRO A 640 -1.89 -12.66 -2.67
CA PRO A 640 -2.88 -12.67 -3.74
C PRO A 640 -4.29 -12.48 -3.17
N THR A 641 -5.12 -11.64 -3.79
CA THR A 641 -6.51 -11.40 -3.36
C THR A 641 -7.48 -12.45 -3.90
N ILE A 642 -8.47 -12.88 -3.11
CA ILE A 642 -9.43 -13.97 -3.46
C ILE A 642 -10.11 -13.80 -4.83
N SER A 643 -10.28 -12.56 -5.33
CA SER A 643 -10.82 -12.28 -6.68
C SER A 643 -9.98 -12.87 -7.83
N SER A 644 -8.67 -13.06 -7.64
CA SER A 644 -7.78 -13.72 -8.61
C SER A 644 -7.80 -15.25 -8.47
N VAL A 645 -8.47 -15.80 -7.45
CA VAL A 645 -8.63 -17.25 -7.21
C VAL A 645 -9.89 -17.77 -7.91
N THR A 646 -10.95 -16.97 -8.02
CA THR A 646 -12.25 -17.43 -8.58
C THR A 646 -12.24 -17.68 -10.09
N ILE A 647 -11.25 -17.15 -10.84
CA ILE A 647 -11.10 -17.48 -12.26
C ILE A 647 -10.47 -18.88 -12.45
N ALA A 648 -9.77 -19.40 -11.43
CA ALA A 648 -9.03 -20.67 -11.52
C ALA A 648 -9.90 -21.93 -11.27
N ALA A 649 -11.07 -21.81 -10.66
CA ALA A 649 -11.92 -22.97 -10.33
C ALA A 649 -12.95 -23.33 -11.42
N GLY A 650 -12.97 -22.60 -12.55
CA GLY A 650 -14.07 -22.62 -13.51
C GLY A 650 -13.82 -23.26 -14.89
N SER A 651 -12.69 -23.94 -15.12
CA SER A 651 -12.35 -24.46 -16.47
C SER A 651 -11.91 -25.92 -16.51
N ASN A 652 -12.53 -26.79 -15.71
CA ASN A 652 -12.51 -28.24 -15.94
C ASN A 652 -13.94 -28.79 -15.80
N ARG A 653 -14.75 -28.55 -16.84
CA ARG A 653 -15.87 -29.41 -17.25
C ARG A 653 -15.98 -29.39 -18.76
#